data_AF-A6R4S9-F1
#
_entry.id   AF-A6R4S9-F1
#
_cell.length_a   1.000
_cell.length_b   1.000
_cell.length_c   1.000
_cell.angle_alpha   90.00
_cell.angle_beta   90.00
_cell.angle_gamma   90.00
#
_symmetry.space_group_name_H-M   'P 1'
#
loop_
_entity.id
_entity.type
_entity.pdbx_description
1 polymer ?
#
loop_
_entity_poly.entity_id
_entity_poly.type
_entity_poly.pdbx_seq_one_letter_code
_entity_poly.pdbx_strand_id
1 'polypeptide(L)'
;MAPTEVSKYLKQSHERIFENNKKWAAEKAAKDPHFFEKLQTGQNPDYLWIGCSDSRIPAEQITGLGPGEAFIHRNIANLVCNTDLNVMSVINYAVRHLHVKHIIVCGHYGCGGVKAALRPADLGLLNPWLRNIRDVYRLHEAELDAIEDSKRCDRLVELNVIEQCRNIIKTAAVQKSFSENSYPIVHGWVFDFKDGLLTDLKIDFEEVLAGIQKIYNLTDRKIVIKWGLPSRCRLGVAWVSPSTQDALFKMERSLDAFNNISIGIDEYDNEEIVKAVVSSTEQKYKKTLAVYDRFRELHPWATSPPDIRSFKAFLEFVARGIKGRIFDKPIPDTVDGWRRDFQTAWQRERKYTFPKTVTSTMCEFIRGPLRERLSLQFVEMDKNCVSPNEIGVVLTQLWCKDYHEYRGKSRDRSRVAEAAAILMYCYTSARTGEVHESTARRARTRKGQSDTDLNGEDMAAKALAACYKHFILTIERVDGKTMLVLTYQREYVKDYYFRKKWQLPLHVFYEIYKERLPLMFNLLVYFLPMLSGDNAFRDYRSVDELVDDMEHLDRTDAINDGDVHQIHFTDALADVPVFRPFNELRIQDSTGKSRRWALMKAGNKFTKNNASNNHYSETARMKFAGQISRDMFGRHYAHPLSEIDGPATFLNIDRRSEHVDNRRSMAIHRKPGLWQSLPSKEEVEFQAQRDVIQLDEAIDECAAQIRKAEGTEQHEVLSRKHRRLCYKKNQLYKKALQKFQDSQSRKPGAGLTIKPNVFEQTFFGYARRVMPERDALAQILPMKVELRSPEGRMALRAMEALCNQNTDIAYRSSFQPVDGKCICGEEMNRKHPHRVWQHLHDCYCLYHKRQSPHGFAKLCFECDIWFLVEEEYIKHCQEHINNPEDLIRCDRVIHRNAPVKPGFCPFCLGCETLRADDRFKQFIFDNVDWYDHIEAPIHPSPVGLKGQL
;
A
#
# COMPACT_ATOMS: atom_id res chain seq x y z
N MET A 1 39.91 -26.57 -15.72
CA MET A 1 39.73 -27.73 -14.81
C MET A 1 38.53 -28.53 -15.28
N ALA A 2 38.63 -29.87 -15.35
CA ALA A 2 37.49 -30.73 -15.70
C ALA A 2 36.39 -30.65 -14.61
N PRO A 3 35.09 -30.91 -14.91
CA PRO A 3 33.99 -30.77 -13.96
C PRO A 3 34.17 -31.59 -12.66
N THR A 4 34.82 -32.75 -12.75
CA THR A 4 35.16 -33.63 -11.61
C THR A 4 36.27 -33.04 -10.73
N GLU A 5 37.26 -32.38 -11.34
CA GLU A 5 38.34 -31.66 -10.64
C GLU A 5 37.80 -30.43 -9.89
N VAL A 6 36.82 -29.72 -10.47
CA VAL A 6 36.16 -28.58 -9.82
C VAL A 6 35.35 -29.03 -8.60
N SER A 7 34.58 -30.12 -8.69
CA SER A 7 33.82 -30.66 -7.55
C SER A 7 34.73 -31.12 -6.42
N LYS A 8 35.86 -31.76 -6.76
CA LYS A 8 36.88 -32.19 -5.80
C LYS A 8 37.57 -31.00 -5.12
N TYR A 9 37.96 -29.98 -5.88
CA TYR A 9 38.52 -28.73 -5.38
C TYR A 9 37.55 -27.99 -4.45
N LEU A 10 36.26 -27.90 -4.82
CA LEU A 10 35.22 -27.26 -4.00
C LEU A 10 34.98 -28.00 -2.67
N LYS A 11 34.98 -29.34 -2.67
CA LYS A 11 34.85 -30.14 -1.45
C LYS A 11 36.07 -30.00 -0.53
N GLN A 12 37.29 -30.10 -1.10
CA GLN A 12 38.54 -29.91 -0.36
C GLN A 12 38.63 -28.49 0.23
N SER A 13 38.18 -27.47 -0.49
CA SER A 13 38.19 -26.08 -0.03
C SER A 13 37.26 -25.84 1.16
N HIS A 14 36.14 -26.56 1.26
CA HIS A 14 35.18 -26.43 2.36
C HIS A 14 35.64 -27.18 3.63
N GLU A 15 36.09 -28.43 3.47
CA GLU A 15 36.62 -29.25 4.57
C GLU A 15 37.82 -28.57 5.25
N ARG A 16 38.70 -27.96 4.45
CA ARG A 16 39.83 -27.16 4.92
C ARG A 16 39.42 -26.05 5.90
N ILE A 17 38.25 -25.42 5.73
CA ILE A 17 37.80 -24.34 6.64
C ILE A 17 37.47 -24.90 8.03
N PHE A 18 36.81 -26.06 8.10
CA PHE A 18 36.50 -26.70 9.39
C PHE A 18 37.75 -27.24 10.07
N GLU A 19 38.71 -27.78 9.31
CA GLU A 19 40.01 -28.17 9.85
C GLU A 19 40.78 -26.97 10.40
N ASN A 20 40.82 -25.86 9.66
CA ASN A 20 41.44 -24.62 10.11
C ASN A 20 40.76 -24.04 11.35
N ASN A 21 39.42 -24.11 11.43
CA ASN A 21 38.68 -23.66 12.61
C ASN A 21 39.01 -24.51 13.84
N LYS A 22 39.09 -25.83 13.70
CA LYS A 22 39.49 -26.73 14.79
C LYS A 22 40.92 -26.43 15.27
N LYS A 23 41.86 -26.22 14.35
CA LYS A 23 43.24 -25.83 14.67
C LYS A 23 43.28 -24.48 15.39
N TRP A 24 42.60 -23.48 14.87
CA TRP A 24 42.49 -22.16 15.49
C TRP A 24 41.90 -22.23 16.91
N ALA A 25 40.82 -23.00 17.11
CA ALA A 25 40.19 -23.13 18.41
C ALA A 25 41.12 -23.82 19.43
N ALA A 26 41.84 -24.86 19.00
CA ALA A 26 42.84 -25.54 19.82
C ALA A 26 44.02 -24.61 20.15
N GLU A 27 44.53 -23.84 19.19
CA GLU A 27 45.62 -22.87 19.39
C GLU A 27 45.21 -21.74 20.35
N LYS A 28 43.96 -21.25 20.26
CA LYS A 28 43.46 -20.20 21.15
C LYS A 28 43.23 -20.72 22.58
N ALA A 29 42.64 -21.91 22.73
CA ALA A 29 42.49 -22.57 24.03
C ALA A 29 43.84 -22.92 24.67
N ALA A 30 44.85 -23.28 23.86
CA ALA A 30 46.20 -23.53 24.35
C ALA A 30 46.92 -22.24 24.82
N LYS A 31 46.67 -21.10 24.17
CA LYS A 31 47.22 -19.79 24.57
C LYS A 31 46.52 -19.18 25.78
N ASP A 32 45.21 -19.30 25.86
CA ASP A 32 44.39 -18.84 26.99
C ASP A 32 43.23 -19.83 27.21
N PRO A 33 43.29 -20.67 28.27
CA PRO A 33 42.24 -21.65 28.59
C PRO A 33 40.87 -21.00 28.84
N HIS A 34 40.84 -19.74 29.26
CA HIS A 34 39.61 -18.97 29.51
C HIS A 34 39.19 -18.10 28.32
N PHE A 35 39.84 -18.24 27.15
CA PHE A 35 39.58 -17.42 25.97
C PHE A 35 38.10 -17.43 25.55
N PHE A 36 37.48 -18.61 25.50
CA PHE A 36 36.08 -18.74 25.10
C PHE A 36 35.09 -18.34 26.20
N GLU A 37 35.49 -18.39 27.47
CA GLU A 37 34.68 -17.90 28.59
C GLU A 37 34.63 -16.36 28.58
N LYS A 38 35.78 -15.70 28.36
CA LYS A 38 35.87 -14.25 28.16
C LYS A 38 35.08 -13.79 26.94
N LEU A 39 35.02 -14.59 25.88
CA LEU A 39 34.24 -14.30 24.68
C LEU A 39 32.71 -14.35 24.93
N GLN A 40 32.25 -15.11 25.94
CA GLN A 40 30.83 -15.26 26.27
C GLN A 40 30.29 -14.16 27.19
N THR A 41 31.15 -13.50 27.97
CA THR A 41 30.76 -12.35 28.79
C THR A 41 30.45 -11.13 27.90
N GLY A 42 29.26 -10.54 28.07
CA GLY A 42 28.65 -9.59 27.12
C GLY A 42 29.52 -8.42 26.67
N GLN A 43 29.26 -7.92 25.46
CA GLN A 43 30.08 -6.93 24.77
C GLN A 43 29.62 -5.49 25.05
N ASN A 44 30.52 -4.67 25.59
CA ASN A 44 30.45 -3.20 25.56
C ASN A 44 31.73 -2.68 24.87
N PRO A 45 31.80 -2.73 23.53
CA PRO A 45 32.99 -2.27 22.81
C PRO A 45 33.17 -0.77 23.00
N ASP A 46 34.41 -0.33 23.18
CA ASP A 46 34.73 1.10 23.25
C ASP A 46 34.92 1.72 21.85
N TYR A 47 35.15 0.89 20.84
CA TYR A 47 35.47 1.30 19.48
C TYR A 47 34.41 0.85 18.48
N LEU A 48 33.99 1.75 17.59
CA LEU A 48 33.35 1.41 16.32
C LEU A 48 34.39 1.53 15.20
N TRP A 49 34.61 0.46 14.45
CA TRP A 49 35.51 0.40 13.31
C TRP A 49 34.73 0.33 11.99
N ILE A 50 34.93 1.31 11.10
CA ILE A 50 34.36 1.33 9.75
C ILE A 50 35.51 1.16 8.74
N GLY A 51 35.59 -0.02 8.14
CA GLY A 51 36.70 -0.40 7.24
C GLY A 51 36.26 -0.86 5.86
N CYS A 52 37.24 -1.13 4.99
CA CYS A 52 36.98 -1.65 3.65
C CYS A 52 36.65 -3.16 3.67
N SER A 53 35.81 -3.62 2.74
CA SER A 53 35.54 -5.06 2.51
C SER A 53 36.73 -5.85 1.96
N ASP A 54 37.89 -5.22 1.71
CA ASP A 54 39.12 -5.90 1.25
C ASP A 54 39.54 -7.00 2.24
N SER A 55 39.53 -8.26 1.80
CA SER A 55 39.75 -9.45 2.63
C SER A 55 41.06 -9.45 3.45
N ARG A 56 42.04 -8.61 3.09
CA ARG A 56 43.36 -8.55 3.73
C ARG A 56 43.40 -7.68 5.00
N ILE A 57 42.29 -7.04 5.37
CA ILE A 57 42.23 -6.08 6.49
C ILE A 57 41.33 -6.60 7.62
N PRO A 58 41.87 -7.41 8.55
CA PRO A 58 41.23 -7.73 9.82
C PRO A 58 41.53 -6.66 10.88
N ALA A 59 40.51 -5.91 11.31
CA ALA A 59 40.65 -4.75 12.20
C ALA A 59 41.30 -5.12 13.55
N GLU A 60 40.89 -6.24 14.13
CA GLU A 60 41.35 -6.74 15.42
C GLU A 60 42.84 -7.14 15.38
N GLN A 61 43.30 -7.69 14.25
CA GLN A 61 44.72 -8.07 14.11
C GLN A 61 45.62 -6.86 13.91
N ILE A 62 45.14 -5.85 13.18
CA ILE A 62 45.90 -4.63 12.89
C ILE A 62 46.05 -3.76 14.15
N THR A 63 44.98 -3.68 14.95
CA THR A 63 44.94 -2.83 16.15
C THR A 63 45.40 -3.55 17.43
N GLY A 64 45.52 -4.89 17.39
CA GLY A 64 45.81 -5.70 18.57
C GLY A 64 44.64 -5.81 19.56
N LEU A 65 43.45 -5.33 19.18
CA LEU A 65 42.25 -5.38 20.02
C LEU A 65 41.75 -6.81 20.19
N GLY A 66 41.27 -7.10 21.40
CA GLY A 66 40.65 -8.36 21.76
C GLY A 66 39.29 -8.57 21.08
N PRO A 67 38.82 -9.82 20.95
CA PRO A 67 37.50 -10.11 20.44
C PRO A 67 36.40 -9.46 21.29
N GLY A 68 35.55 -8.61 20.67
CA GLY A 68 34.46 -7.92 21.36
C GLY A 68 34.82 -6.52 21.90
N GLU A 69 36.06 -6.07 21.75
CA GLU A 69 36.50 -4.71 22.13
C GLU A 69 36.23 -3.66 21.03
N ALA A 70 36.10 -4.12 19.78
CA ALA A 70 35.70 -3.30 18.63
C ALA A 70 34.42 -3.85 17.98
N PHE A 71 33.48 -2.94 17.71
CA PHE A 71 32.31 -3.20 16.89
C PHE A 71 32.64 -2.88 15.43
N ILE A 72 32.48 -3.83 14.51
CA ILE A 72 33.06 -3.73 13.16
C ILE A 72 32.00 -3.64 12.08
N HIS A 73 32.14 -2.65 11.20
CA HIS A 73 31.41 -2.51 9.95
C HIS A 73 32.37 -2.48 8.77
N ARG A 74 32.00 -3.16 7.67
CA ARG A 74 32.84 -3.23 6.47
C ARG A 74 32.00 -3.10 5.20
N ASN A 75 32.38 -2.17 4.34
CA ASN A 75 31.80 -2.01 2.99
C ASN A 75 32.89 -1.66 1.97
N ILE A 76 32.57 -1.66 0.68
CA ILE A 76 33.55 -1.35 -0.37
C ILE A 76 34.01 0.11 -0.21
N ALA A 77 35.32 0.31 0.00
CA ALA A 77 35.96 1.61 0.20
C ALA A 77 35.47 2.42 1.42
N ASN A 78 35.03 1.74 2.49
CA ASN A 78 34.79 2.32 3.82
C ASN A 78 33.92 3.59 3.81
N LEU A 79 32.86 3.58 3.00
CA LEU A 79 31.98 4.72 2.76
C LEU A 79 30.93 4.90 3.86
N VAL A 80 30.63 6.16 4.16
CA VAL A 80 29.57 6.58 5.07
C VAL A 80 28.60 7.47 4.29
N CYS A 81 27.65 6.83 3.60
CA CYS A 81 26.65 7.55 2.82
C CYS A 81 25.48 7.95 3.74
N ASN A 82 25.02 9.19 3.67
CA ASN A 82 23.94 9.74 4.48
C ASN A 82 22.59 9.02 4.33
N THR A 83 22.34 8.37 3.19
CA THR A 83 21.14 7.56 2.94
C THR A 83 21.37 6.06 3.03
N ASP A 84 22.60 5.60 3.33
CA ASP A 84 22.88 4.19 3.54
C ASP A 84 22.46 3.76 4.94
N LEU A 85 21.28 3.14 5.02
CA LEU A 85 20.74 2.64 6.28
C LEU A 85 21.65 1.59 6.93
N ASN A 86 22.47 0.86 6.16
CA ASN A 86 23.37 -0.15 6.69
C ASN A 86 24.36 0.49 7.68
N VAL A 87 25.23 1.39 7.19
CA VAL A 87 26.20 2.07 8.05
C VAL A 87 25.54 3.04 9.06
N MET A 88 24.44 3.70 8.69
CA MET A 88 23.74 4.63 9.60
C MET A 88 23.10 3.89 10.80
N SER A 89 22.56 2.69 10.58
CA SER A 89 22.04 1.86 11.68
C SER A 89 23.15 1.38 12.61
N VAL A 90 24.32 1.00 12.07
CA VAL A 90 25.49 0.61 12.84
C VAL A 90 26.04 1.76 13.69
N ILE A 91 26.21 2.95 13.11
CA ILE A 91 26.65 4.14 13.85
C ILE A 91 25.64 4.46 14.97
N ASN A 92 24.34 4.47 14.67
CA ASN A 92 23.34 4.76 15.70
C ASN A 92 23.32 3.70 16.82
N TYR A 93 23.47 2.42 16.50
CA TYR A 93 23.55 1.34 17.48
C TYR A 93 24.79 1.49 18.38
N ALA A 94 25.96 1.67 17.78
CA ALA A 94 27.22 1.85 18.49
C ALA A 94 27.17 3.06 19.44
N VAL A 95 26.67 4.20 18.97
CA VAL A 95 26.64 5.44 19.77
C VAL A 95 25.57 5.42 20.86
N ARG A 96 24.34 5.02 20.53
CA ARG A 96 23.20 5.16 21.46
C ARG A 96 22.97 3.95 22.36
N HIS A 97 23.41 2.76 21.94
CA HIS A 97 23.13 1.51 22.65
C HIS A 97 24.39 0.88 23.25
N LEU A 98 25.52 0.91 22.54
CA LEU A 98 26.80 0.41 23.05
C LEU A 98 27.63 1.49 23.75
N HIS A 99 27.26 2.77 23.56
CA HIS A 99 27.94 3.93 24.15
C HIS A 99 29.45 3.98 23.85
N VAL A 100 29.84 3.57 22.63
CA VAL A 100 31.23 3.58 22.14
C VAL A 100 31.86 4.95 22.39
N LYS A 101 33.15 4.96 22.73
CA LYS A 101 33.93 6.19 22.99
C LYS A 101 34.61 6.70 21.74
N HIS A 102 34.92 5.82 20.81
CA HIS A 102 35.67 6.15 19.60
C HIS A 102 35.00 5.56 18.37
N ILE A 103 34.93 6.37 17.30
CA ILE A 103 34.53 5.90 15.97
C ILE A 103 35.73 6.09 15.03
N ILE A 104 36.20 5.01 14.43
CA ILE A 104 37.34 5.00 13.54
C ILE A 104 36.84 4.71 12.12
N VAL A 105 37.14 5.59 11.17
CA VAL A 105 37.08 5.27 9.74
C VAL A 105 38.47 4.90 9.28
N CYS A 106 38.66 3.66 8.85
CA CYS A 106 39.94 3.18 8.36
C CYS A 106 39.90 2.93 6.86
N GLY A 107 40.60 3.79 6.12
CA GLY A 107 40.97 3.55 4.72
C GLY A 107 42.21 2.66 4.62
N HIS A 108 42.61 2.35 3.39
CA HIS A 108 43.86 1.64 3.15
C HIS A 108 44.44 1.94 1.77
N TYR A 109 45.77 2.00 1.68
CA TYR A 109 46.43 2.22 0.40
C TYR A 109 46.21 1.05 -0.55
N GLY A 110 46.21 1.37 -1.85
CA GLY A 110 45.93 0.39 -2.89
C GLY A 110 44.49 -0.12 -2.94
N CYS A 111 43.52 0.56 -2.31
CA CYS A 111 42.12 0.15 -2.28
C CYS A 111 41.52 -0.10 -3.67
N GLY A 112 40.99 -1.32 -3.88
CA GLY A 112 40.37 -1.73 -5.14
C GLY A 112 39.14 -0.90 -5.50
N GLY A 113 38.34 -0.49 -4.51
CA GLY A 113 37.15 0.35 -4.71
C GLY A 113 37.50 1.76 -5.18
N VAL A 114 38.49 2.40 -4.55
CA VAL A 114 38.97 3.73 -4.93
C VAL A 114 39.60 3.71 -6.33
N LYS A 115 40.43 2.70 -6.62
CA LYS A 115 41.00 2.49 -7.97
C LYS A 115 39.94 2.29 -9.04
N ALA A 116 38.88 1.52 -8.72
CA ALA A 116 37.76 1.30 -9.63
C ALA A 116 36.94 2.58 -9.87
N ALA A 117 36.81 3.45 -8.85
CA ALA A 117 36.10 4.72 -8.97
C ALA A 117 36.79 5.71 -9.93
N LEU A 118 38.13 5.71 -9.95
CA LEU A 118 38.96 6.54 -10.84
C LEU A 118 38.93 6.10 -12.31
N ARG A 119 38.51 4.87 -12.59
CA ARG A 119 38.42 4.37 -13.97
C ARG A 119 37.05 4.76 -14.58
N PRO A 120 37.02 5.42 -15.76
CA PRO A 120 35.79 5.74 -16.46
C PRO A 120 35.24 4.49 -17.17
N ALA A 121 34.81 3.51 -16.38
CA ALA A 121 34.21 2.26 -16.86
C ALA A 121 32.83 2.06 -16.24
N ASP A 122 31.96 1.36 -16.97
CA ASP A 122 30.67 0.89 -16.45
C ASP A 122 30.89 -0.40 -15.64
N LEU A 123 30.67 -0.31 -14.32
CA LEU A 123 30.77 -1.42 -13.37
C LEU A 123 29.38 -1.88 -12.89
N GLY A 124 28.31 -1.53 -13.62
CA GLY A 124 26.93 -1.89 -13.33
C GLY A 124 26.43 -1.37 -11.97
N LEU A 125 26.03 -2.29 -11.10
CA LEU A 125 25.48 -1.98 -9.76
C LEU A 125 26.47 -1.24 -8.85
N LEU A 126 27.78 -1.31 -9.13
CA LEU A 126 28.79 -0.59 -8.35
C LEU A 126 28.86 0.91 -8.71
N ASN A 127 28.34 1.33 -9.86
CA ASN A 127 28.45 2.72 -10.30
C ASN A 127 27.84 3.73 -9.32
N PRO A 128 26.62 3.53 -8.77
CA PRO A 128 26.06 4.46 -7.80
C PRO A 128 26.82 4.47 -6.47
N TRP A 129 27.38 3.33 -6.07
CA TRP A 129 28.17 3.23 -4.83
C TRP A 129 29.50 3.96 -4.95
N LEU A 130 30.25 3.70 -6.03
CA LEU A 130 31.54 4.33 -6.31
C LEU A 130 31.41 5.80 -6.73
N ARG A 131 30.21 6.24 -7.12
CA ARG A 131 29.91 7.66 -7.37
C ARG A 131 30.24 8.52 -6.15
N ASN A 132 30.01 8.03 -4.93
CA ASN A 132 30.35 8.78 -3.71
C ASN A 132 31.85 9.10 -3.63
N ILE A 133 32.73 8.20 -4.09
CA ILE A 133 34.18 8.43 -4.16
C ILE A 133 34.51 9.42 -5.27
N ARG A 134 33.80 9.35 -6.41
CA ARG A 134 33.93 10.34 -7.49
C ARG A 134 33.47 11.72 -7.04
N ASP A 135 32.50 11.80 -6.13
CA ASP A 135 32.07 13.05 -5.52
C ASP A 135 33.11 13.60 -4.53
N VAL A 136 33.81 12.73 -3.78
CA VAL A 136 35.00 13.15 -3.01
C VAL A 136 36.09 13.70 -3.93
N TYR A 137 36.34 13.04 -5.07
CA TYR A 137 37.29 13.56 -6.06
C TYR A 137 36.89 14.97 -6.52
N ARG A 138 35.61 15.17 -6.88
CA ARG A 138 35.08 16.47 -7.32
C ARG A 138 35.20 17.56 -6.25
N LEU A 139 35.00 17.21 -4.98
CA LEU A 139 35.11 18.17 -3.87
C LEU A 139 36.56 18.66 -3.67
N HIS A 140 37.54 17.82 -4.04
CA HIS A 140 38.97 18.08 -3.88
C HIS A 140 39.72 18.06 -5.22
N GLU A 141 39.02 18.41 -6.31
CA GLU A 141 39.50 18.25 -7.69
C GLU A 141 40.79 19.03 -7.93
N ALA A 142 40.84 20.29 -7.49
CA ALA A 142 42.01 21.14 -7.63
C ALA A 142 43.26 20.58 -6.90
N GLU A 143 43.08 19.93 -5.75
CA GLU A 143 44.18 19.31 -5.01
C GLU A 143 44.64 18.01 -5.69
N LEU A 144 43.70 17.18 -6.13
CA LEU A 144 43.99 15.88 -6.72
C LEU A 144 44.58 15.99 -8.12
N ASP A 145 44.12 16.93 -8.95
CA ASP A 145 44.63 17.16 -10.30
C ASP A 145 46.06 17.70 -10.29
N ALA A 146 46.48 18.37 -9.21
CA ALA A 146 47.84 18.86 -9.03
C ALA A 146 48.86 17.76 -8.67
N ILE A 147 48.40 16.56 -8.32
CA ILE A 147 49.24 15.43 -7.88
C ILE A 147 49.40 14.43 -9.03
N GLU A 148 50.60 13.85 -9.19
CA GLU A 148 50.86 12.79 -10.18
C GLU A 148 49.98 11.54 -9.98
N ASP A 149 49.59 10.89 -11.09
CA ASP A 149 48.64 9.75 -11.13
C ASP A 149 48.88 8.64 -10.09
N SER A 150 50.15 8.30 -9.82
CA SER A 150 50.52 7.23 -8.89
C SER A 150 50.24 7.59 -7.43
N LYS A 151 50.45 8.85 -7.06
CA LYS A 151 50.22 9.39 -5.70
C LYS A 151 48.80 9.92 -5.52
N ARG A 152 48.11 10.26 -6.61
CA ARG A 152 46.73 10.75 -6.58
C ARG A 152 45.78 9.72 -6.01
N CYS A 153 45.96 8.44 -6.33
CA CYS A 153 45.13 7.37 -5.78
C CYS A 153 45.30 7.24 -4.25
N ASP A 154 46.52 7.38 -3.74
CA ASP A 154 46.80 7.30 -2.31
C ASP A 154 46.22 8.52 -1.58
N ARG A 155 46.38 9.72 -2.15
CA ARG A 155 45.77 10.93 -1.59
C ARG A 155 44.24 10.88 -1.62
N LEU A 156 43.63 10.31 -2.66
CA LEU A 156 42.18 10.14 -2.73
C LEU A 156 41.67 9.17 -1.64
N VAL A 157 42.46 8.17 -1.24
CA VAL A 157 42.12 7.31 -0.09
C VAL A 157 42.06 8.13 1.20
N GLU A 158 43.06 8.98 1.44
CA GLU A 158 43.10 9.86 2.62
C GLU A 158 41.92 10.83 2.65
N LEU A 159 41.64 11.51 1.54
CA LEU A 159 40.51 12.44 1.42
C LEU A 159 39.15 11.73 1.56
N ASN A 160 39.04 10.50 1.05
CA ASN A 160 37.85 9.69 1.24
C ASN A 160 37.59 9.41 2.72
N VAL A 161 38.64 9.10 3.50
CA VAL A 161 38.53 8.91 4.95
C VAL A 161 38.08 10.19 5.64
N ILE A 162 38.67 11.35 5.30
CA ILE A 162 38.33 12.65 5.88
C ILE A 162 36.84 13.00 5.64
N GLU A 163 36.36 12.87 4.40
CA GLU A 163 34.96 13.16 4.07
C GLU A 163 33.99 12.17 4.73
N GLN A 164 34.39 10.90 4.87
CA GLN A 164 33.59 9.91 5.60
C GLN A 164 33.50 10.24 7.09
N CYS A 165 34.60 10.65 7.74
CA CYS A 165 34.57 11.13 9.12
C CYS A 165 33.64 12.34 9.26
N ARG A 166 33.71 13.30 8.33
CA ARG A 166 32.80 14.44 8.29
C ARG A 166 31.33 14.02 8.15
N ASN A 167 31.03 12.98 7.36
CA ASN A 167 29.68 12.43 7.25
C ASN A 167 29.18 11.81 8.56
N ILE A 168 30.06 11.20 9.36
CA ILE A 168 29.73 10.70 10.70
C ILE A 168 29.42 11.86 11.66
N ILE A 169 30.24 12.92 11.65
CA ILE A 169 30.07 14.09 12.53
C ILE A 169 28.75 14.83 12.23
N LYS A 170 28.28 14.80 10.98
CA LYS A 170 26.95 15.35 10.60
C LYS A 170 25.79 14.60 11.26
N THR A 171 25.98 13.38 11.77
CA THR A 171 24.88 12.59 12.30
C THR A 171 24.36 13.13 13.65
N ALA A 172 23.03 13.16 13.79
CA ALA A 172 22.40 13.61 15.04
C ALA A 172 22.72 12.72 16.25
N ALA A 173 23.12 11.47 16.04
CA ALA A 173 23.54 10.59 17.14
C ALA A 173 24.87 11.06 17.74
N VAL A 174 25.86 11.36 16.90
CA VAL A 174 27.18 11.82 17.33
C VAL A 174 27.09 13.23 17.95
N GLN A 175 26.40 14.18 17.32
CA GLN A 175 26.31 15.54 17.87
C GLN A 175 25.63 15.61 19.24
N LYS A 176 24.53 14.88 19.43
CA LYS A 176 23.82 14.84 20.72
C LYS A 176 24.64 14.11 21.78
N SER A 177 25.17 12.93 21.43
CA SER A 177 25.98 12.15 22.38
C SER A 177 27.21 12.92 22.82
N PHE A 178 27.89 13.62 21.91
CA PHE A 178 29.06 14.43 22.23
C PHE A 178 28.68 15.64 23.10
N SER A 179 27.59 16.33 22.78
CA SER A 179 27.11 17.46 23.60
C SER A 179 26.69 17.06 25.01
N GLU A 180 26.15 15.86 25.20
CA GLU A 180 25.69 15.36 26.50
C GLU A 180 26.82 14.72 27.30
N ASN A 181 27.74 14.00 26.65
CA ASN A 181 28.67 13.09 27.31
C ASN A 181 30.15 13.29 26.93
N SER A 182 30.47 14.23 26.02
CA SER A 182 31.81 14.43 25.45
C SER A 182 32.40 13.22 24.69
N TYR A 183 31.54 12.30 24.23
CA TYR A 183 31.92 11.17 23.36
C TYR A 183 30.74 10.76 22.45
N PRO A 184 30.98 10.10 21.30
CA PRO A 184 32.26 9.62 20.80
C PRO A 184 33.09 10.66 20.04
N ILE A 185 34.41 10.44 20.01
CA ILE A 185 35.35 11.17 19.15
C ILE A 185 35.55 10.38 17.85
N VAL A 186 35.53 11.07 16.71
CA VAL A 186 35.69 10.47 15.38
C VAL A 186 37.13 10.60 14.88
N HIS A 187 37.74 9.48 14.51
CA HIS A 187 39.12 9.37 14.03
C HIS A 187 39.16 8.87 12.58
N GLY A 188 40.15 9.32 11.82
CA GLY A 188 40.37 8.89 10.43
C GLY A 188 41.77 8.32 10.26
N TRP A 189 41.86 7.02 9.98
CA TRP A 189 43.13 6.30 9.84
C TRP A 189 43.29 5.71 8.43
N VAL A 190 44.52 5.48 8.00
CA VAL A 190 44.85 4.77 6.77
C VAL A 190 45.87 3.69 7.04
N PHE A 191 45.58 2.47 6.61
CA PHE A 191 46.47 1.32 6.72
C PHE A 191 47.32 1.13 5.46
N ASP A 192 48.63 0.93 5.62
CA ASP A 192 49.52 0.54 4.52
C ASP A 192 49.86 -0.96 4.57
N PHE A 193 49.66 -1.66 3.45
CA PHE A 193 50.05 -3.06 3.30
C PHE A 193 51.57 -3.25 3.16
N LYS A 194 52.32 -2.19 2.83
CA LYS A 194 53.77 -2.27 2.60
C LYS A 194 54.54 -2.51 3.89
N ASP A 195 54.16 -1.80 4.96
CA ASP A 195 54.84 -1.84 6.26
C ASP A 195 53.94 -2.37 7.39
N GLY A 196 52.62 -2.47 7.16
CA GLY A 196 51.65 -2.92 8.16
C GLY A 196 51.31 -1.87 9.21
N LEU A 197 51.59 -0.59 8.96
CA LEU A 197 51.37 0.49 9.91
C LEU A 197 50.05 1.24 9.66
N LEU A 198 49.48 1.77 10.75
CA LEU A 198 48.36 2.71 10.72
C LEU A 198 48.86 4.15 10.79
N THR A 199 48.42 4.98 9.86
CA THR A 199 48.69 6.42 9.85
C THR A 199 47.42 7.16 10.26
N ASP A 200 47.53 7.99 11.31
CA ASP A 200 46.44 8.88 11.73
C ASP A 200 46.46 10.17 10.92
N LEU A 201 45.32 10.51 10.32
CA LEU A 201 45.14 11.75 9.55
C LEU A 201 44.89 12.98 10.44
N LYS A 202 44.81 12.80 11.77
CA LYS A 202 44.69 13.86 12.78
C LYS A 202 43.53 14.82 12.49
N ILE A 203 42.34 14.25 12.35
CA ILE A 203 41.12 15.02 12.09
C ILE A 203 40.75 15.84 13.33
N ASP A 204 40.66 17.16 13.19
CA ASP A 204 40.14 18.04 14.24
C ASP A 204 38.62 17.90 14.33
N PHE A 205 38.17 17.01 15.22
CA PHE A 205 36.75 16.71 15.41
C PHE A 205 35.95 17.94 15.83
N GLU A 206 36.47 18.77 16.73
CA GLU A 206 35.75 19.92 17.28
C GLU A 206 35.60 21.03 16.24
N GLU A 207 36.65 21.32 15.47
CA GLU A 207 36.58 22.29 14.38
C GLU A 207 35.57 21.88 13.31
N VAL A 208 35.61 20.60 12.88
CA VAL A 208 34.69 20.07 11.88
C VAL A 208 33.25 20.11 12.39
N LEU A 209 33.02 19.78 13.67
CA LEU A 209 31.71 19.87 14.30
C LEU A 209 31.19 21.32 14.34
N ALA A 210 32.01 22.27 14.78
CA ALA A 210 31.65 23.68 14.80
C ALA A 210 31.32 24.22 13.39
N GLY A 211 32.06 23.77 12.37
CA GLY A 211 31.77 24.08 10.97
C GLY A 211 30.41 23.58 10.50
N ILE A 212 30.00 22.38 10.91
CA ILE A 212 28.68 21.81 10.59
C ILE A 212 27.55 22.52 11.36
N GLN A 213 27.80 22.87 12.62
CA GLN A 213 26.82 23.53 13.48
C GLN A 213 26.44 24.96 13.00
N LYS A 214 27.19 25.57 12.09
CA LYS A 214 26.80 26.86 11.46
C LYS A 214 25.38 26.87 10.89
N ILE A 215 24.93 25.74 10.34
CA ILE A 215 23.59 25.61 9.74
C ILE A 215 22.79 24.41 10.27
N TYR A 216 23.43 23.52 11.04
CA TYR A 216 22.80 22.32 11.60
C TYR A 216 23.24 22.12 13.06
N ASN A 217 22.81 23.02 13.94
CA ASN A 217 23.07 22.99 15.38
C ASN A 217 21.91 22.33 16.12
N LEU A 218 22.17 21.20 16.79
CA LEU A 218 21.20 20.47 17.61
C LEU A 218 21.43 20.65 19.13
N THR A 219 22.34 21.53 19.53
CA THR A 219 22.85 21.68 20.91
C THR A 219 22.37 22.96 21.61
N ASP A 220 21.85 23.97 20.89
CA ASP A 220 21.38 25.23 21.48
C ASP A 220 19.90 25.20 21.92
N ARG A 221 19.68 25.13 23.24
CA ARG A 221 18.41 25.51 23.88
C ARG A 221 18.61 26.68 24.85
N LYS A 222 18.32 27.90 24.38
CA LYS A 222 17.92 29.04 25.22
C LYS A 222 16.73 29.74 24.57
N ILE A 223 15.52 29.51 25.08
CA ILE A 223 14.36 30.36 24.83
C ILE A 223 13.94 30.97 26.15
N VAL A 224 14.25 32.26 26.29
CA VAL A 224 13.82 33.16 27.35
C VAL A 224 12.38 33.59 27.04
N ILE A 225 11.44 33.33 27.94
CA ILE A 225 10.10 33.93 27.89
C ILE A 225 10.15 35.25 28.69
N LYS A 226 10.05 36.38 27.98
CA LYS A 226 9.77 37.70 28.56
C LYS A 226 8.26 37.89 28.63
N TRP A 227 7.73 38.06 29.84
CA TRP A 227 6.55 38.90 30.09
C TRP A 227 6.93 39.88 31.20
N GLY A 228 6.87 41.18 30.90
CA GLY A 228 7.29 42.24 31.81
C GLY A 228 6.15 42.75 32.70
N LEU A 229 6.50 43.20 33.91
CA LEU A 229 6.29 44.56 34.44
C LEU A 229 7.06 44.67 35.80
N PRO A 230 7.42 45.88 36.26
CA PRO A 230 8.73 46.15 36.84
C PRO A 230 8.71 46.48 38.34
N SER A 231 9.92 46.58 38.88
CA SER A 231 10.35 47.35 40.07
C SER A 231 10.11 46.72 41.46
N ARG A 232 11.19 46.31 42.13
CA ARG A 232 11.79 46.99 43.30
C ARG A 232 12.77 46.08 44.07
N CYS A 233 13.86 46.73 44.51
CA CYS A 233 14.62 46.49 45.76
C CYS A 233 15.35 45.15 45.92
N ARG A 234 16.70 45.14 45.88
CA ARG A 234 17.70 45.50 46.92
C ARG A 234 18.13 44.29 47.75
N LEU A 235 19.44 44.06 47.67
CA LEU A 235 20.37 43.68 48.75
C LEU A 235 20.13 42.36 49.49
N GLY A 236 21.10 41.45 49.30
CA GLY A 236 21.91 41.00 50.43
C GLY A 236 21.76 39.54 50.88
N VAL A 237 22.94 38.95 51.11
CA VAL A 237 23.28 37.97 52.16
C VAL A 237 23.13 36.47 51.83
N ALA A 238 24.32 35.88 51.63
CA ALA A 238 24.85 34.59 52.10
C ALA A 238 23.96 33.32 52.23
N TRP A 239 24.50 32.24 51.63
CA TRP A 239 24.59 30.84 52.09
C TRP A 239 23.37 30.17 52.75
N VAL A 240 22.95 29.03 52.19
CA VAL A 240 22.78 27.70 52.85
C VAL A 240 22.11 26.74 51.85
N SER A 241 22.66 25.52 51.73
CA SER A 241 22.05 24.42 50.99
C SER A 241 20.72 23.98 51.61
N PRO A 242 19.61 23.82 50.86
CA PRO A 242 18.42 23.16 51.38
C PRO A 242 18.49 21.65 51.22
N SER A 243 18.24 21.04 52.36
CA SER A 243 18.20 19.64 52.73
C SER A 243 17.04 18.87 52.09
N THR A 244 17.18 17.56 52.18
CA THR A 244 16.29 16.43 51.87
C THR A 244 14.87 16.49 52.46
N GLN A 245 14.40 17.62 52.99
CA GLN A 245 13.08 17.76 53.65
C GLN A 245 11.94 18.16 52.69
N ASP A 246 12.23 18.81 51.55
CA ASP A 246 11.19 19.26 50.61
C ASP A 246 10.52 18.11 49.83
N ALA A 247 11.19 16.96 49.75
CA ALA A 247 10.65 15.74 49.14
C ALA A 247 9.66 15.02 50.06
N LEU A 248 9.85 15.09 51.39
CA LEU A 248 8.97 14.46 52.38
C LEU A 248 7.65 15.23 52.54
N PHE A 249 7.68 16.56 52.47
CA PHE A 249 6.48 17.39 52.64
C PHE A 249 5.46 17.30 51.47
N LYS A 250 5.92 16.93 50.27
CA LYS A 250 5.02 16.67 49.11
C LYS A 250 4.34 15.30 49.19
N MET A 251 4.90 14.35 49.94
CA MET A 251 4.37 13.00 50.09
C MET A 251 3.26 12.96 51.17
N GLU A 252 3.36 13.78 52.23
CA GLU A 252 2.34 13.88 53.28
C GLU A 252 1.01 14.48 52.78
N ARG A 253 1.03 15.53 51.93
CA ARG A 253 -0.19 16.09 51.31
C ARG A 253 -0.93 15.13 50.38
N SER A 254 -0.26 14.08 49.91
CA SER A 254 -0.84 13.02 49.09
C SER A 254 -1.52 11.94 49.92
N LEU A 255 -1.16 11.76 51.19
CA LEU A 255 -1.66 10.69 52.06
C LEU A 255 -3.03 11.01 52.66
N ASP A 256 -3.35 12.29 52.88
CA ASP A 256 -4.67 12.73 53.37
C ASP A 256 -5.83 12.36 52.42
N ALA A 257 -5.56 12.25 51.12
CA ALA A 257 -6.55 11.80 50.14
C ALA A 257 -6.87 10.29 50.23
N PHE A 258 -5.99 9.49 50.87
CA PHE A 258 -6.16 8.04 51.03
C PHE A 258 -6.68 7.65 52.43
N ASN A 259 -6.57 8.54 53.41
CA ASN A 259 -6.97 8.28 54.81
C ASN A 259 -8.50 8.08 55.00
N ASN A 260 -9.33 8.48 54.03
CA ASN A 260 -10.79 8.31 54.05
C ASN A 260 -11.31 7.21 53.10
N ILE A 261 -10.43 6.37 52.55
CA ILE A 261 -10.81 5.30 51.62
C ILE A 261 -10.74 3.96 52.35
N SER A 262 -11.87 3.48 52.87
CA SER A 262 -12.00 2.10 53.37
C SER A 262 -12.54 1.20 52.26
N ILE A 263 -11.78 0.17 51.89
CA ILE A 263 -12.18 -0.85 50.91
C ILE A 263 -12.46 -2.13 51.69
N GLY A 264 -13.70 -2.62 51.62
CA GLY A 264 -14.06 -3.91 52.20
C GLY A 264 -13.46 -5.05 51.39
N ILE A 265 -12.65 -5.90 52.02
CA ILE A 265 -12.03 -7.04 51.32
C ILE A 265 -13.08 -8.08 50.90
N ASP A 266 -14.24 -8.06 51.56
CA ASP A 266 -15.36 -8.97 51.32
C ASP A 266 -16.07 -8.73 49.98
N GLU A 267 -15.77 -7.61 49.30
CA GLU A 267 -16.25 -7.29 47.94
C GLU A 267 -15.37 -7.88 46.83
N TYR A 268 -14.25 -8.53 47.19
CA TYR A 268 -13.27 -9.07 46.25
C TYR A 268 -13.08 -10.56 46.50
N ASP A 269 -13.42 -11.38 45.52
CA ASP A 269 -13.07 -12.80 45.54
C ASP A 269 -11.61 -13.03 45.11
N ASN A 270 -11.07 -14.20 45.44
CA ASN A 270 -9.75 -14.64 44.96
C ASN A 270 -9.86 -15.35 43.59
N GLU A 271 -10.95 -15.14 42.83
CA GLU A 271 -11.08 -15.78 41.52
C GLU A 271 -10.18 -15.08 40.50
N GLU A 272 -9.37 -15.86 39.77
CA GLU A 272 -8.56 -15.32 38.70
C GLU A 272 -9.45 -14.79 37.56
N ILE A 273 -9.38 -13.50 37.28
CA ILE A 273 -10.08 -12.89 36.13
C ILE A 273 -9.41 -13.35 34.82
N VAL A 274 -9.93 -14.43 34.22
CA VAL A 274 -9.44 -14.94 32.93
C VAL A 274 -10.17 -14.29 31.75
N LYS A 275 -9.41 -13.82 30.76
CA LYS A 275 -9.97 -13.22 29.54
C LYS A 275 -10.87 -14.20 28.77
N ALA A 276 -12.13 -13.84 28.55
CA ALA A 276 -13.11 -14.61 27.78
C ALA A 276 -12.60 -14.97 26.38
N VAL A 277 -12.84 -16.21 25.92
CA VAL A 277 -12.40 -16.72 24.62
C VAL A 277 -13.59 -17.21 23.79
N VAL A 278 -13.51 -17.01 22.47
CA VAL A 278 -14.57 -17.40 21.53
C VAL A 278 -14.67 -18.93 21.44
N SER A 279 -15.89 -19.47 21.31
CA SER A 279 -16.16 -20.91 21.22
C SER A 279 -15.29 -21.67 20.21
N SER A 280 -14.99 -21.08 19.05
CA SER A 280 -14.09 -21.68 18.05
C SER A 280 -12.64 -21.82 18.52
N THR A 281 -12.17 -20.96 19.41
CA THR A 281 -10.83 -21.04 20.01
C THR A 281 -10.84 -21.97 21.22
N GLU A 282 -11.94 -22.01 21.98
CA GLU A 282 -12.15 -23.00 23.04
C GLU A 282 -12.15 -24.44 22.48
N GLN A 283 -12.83 -24.67 21.35
CA GLN A 283 -12.77 -25.95 20.63
C GLN A 283 -11.35 -26.30 20.16
N LYS A 284 -10.54 -25.31 19.77
CA LYS A 284 -9.11 -25.54 19.45
C LYS A 284 -8.33 -25.95 20.69
N TYR A 285 -8.54 -25.28 21.82
CA TYR A 285 -7.90 -25.62 23.09
C TYR A 285 -8.27 -27.02 23.56
N LYS A 286 -9.56 -27.36 23.60
CA LYS A 286 -10.07 -28.71 23.87
C LYS A 286 -9.46 -29.75 22.94
N LYS A 287 -9.34 -29.43 21.64
CA LYS A 287 -8.69 -30.30 20.65
C LYS A 287 -7.21 -30.53 20.98
N THR A 288 -6.45 -29.49 21.36
CA THR A 288 -5.03 -29.65 21.71
C THR A 288 -4.84 -30.54 22.93
N LEU A 289 -5.73 -30.44 23.92
CA LEU A 289 -5.71 -31.28 25.12
C LEU A 289 -6.12 -32.73 24.80
N ALA A 290 -7.18 -32.92 24.01
CA ALA A 290 -7.61 -34.25 23.58
C ALA A 290 -6.53 -34.98 22.75
N VAL A 291 -5.77 -34.26 21.92
CA VAL A 291 -4.64 -34.83 21.17
C VAL A 291 -3.50 -35.23 22.11
N TYR A 292 -3.28 -34.50 23.20
CA TYR A 292 -2.31 -34.88 24.23
C TYR A 292 -2.76 -36.09 25.05
N ASP A 293 -4.04 -36.15 25.42
CA ASP A 293 -4.59 -37.31 26.13
C ASP A 293 -4.50 -38.57 25.26
N ARG A 294 -4.80 -38.45 23.95
CA ARG A 294 -4.58 -39.54 22.99
C ARG A 294 -3.11 -39.92 22.83
N PHE A 295 -2.19 -38.95 22.87
CA PHE A 295 -0.75 -39.21 22.86
C PHE A 295 -0.33 -40.02 24.09
N ARG A 296 -0.90 -39.76 25.27
CA ARG A 296 -0.63 -40.53 26.50
C ARG A 296 -1.20 -41.94 26.46
N GLU A 297 -2.38 -42.14 25.88
CA GLU A 297 -2.94 -43.48 25.66
C GLU A 297 -2.00 -44.35 24.80
N LEU A 298 -1.40 -43.75 23.77
CA LEU A 298 -0.47 -44.44 22.87
C LEU A 298 0.95 -44.57 23.45
N HIS A 299 1.31 -43.71 24.40
CA HIS A 299 2.64 -43.63 25.00
C HIS A 299 2.56 -43.56 26.54
N PRO A 300 2.43 -44.71 27.22
CA PRO A 300 2.22 -44.76 28.68
C PRO A 300 3.34 -44.13 29.52
N TRP A 301 4.53 -43.95 28.95
CA TRP A 301 5.66 -43.28 29.61
C TRP A 301 5.53 -41.75 29.66
N ALA A 302 4.55 -41.15 28.97
CA ALA A 302 4.36 -39.71 28.93
C ALA A 302 3.68 -39.18 30.20
N THR A 303 4.31 -38.20 30.85
CA THR A 303 3.87 -37.66 32.15
C THR A 303 2.72 -36.66 32.01
N SER A 304 2.00 -36.38 33.09
CA SER A 304 1.01 -35.28 33.16
C SER A 304 1.17 -34.56 34.48
N PRO A 305 1.66 -33.30 34.51
CA PRO A 305 2.03 -32.45 33.37
C PRO A 305 3.24 -32.99 32.56
N PRO A 306 3.34 -32.64 31.25
CA PRO A 306 4.46 -33.06 30.42
C PRO A 306 5.78 -32.48 30.96
N ASP A 307 6.73 -33.37 31.25
CA ASP A 307 8.13 -33.00 31.43
C ASP A 307 8.75 -32.61 30.08
N ILE A 308 9.98 -32.07 30.08
CA ILE A 308 10.66 -31.62 28.86
C ILE A 308 10.75 -32.75 27.82
N ARG A 309 10.93 -34.00 28.27
CA ARG A 309 11.04 -35.17 27.40
C ARG A 309 9.69 -35.52 26.76
N SER A 310 8.62 -35.61 27.55
CA SER A 310 7.26 -35.87 27.06
C SER A 310 6.78 -34.74 26.15
N PHE A 311 7.13 -33.49 26.44
CA PHE A 311 6.74 -32.35 25.61
C PHE A 311 7.46 -32.35 24.24
N LYS A 312 8.77 -32.63 24.20
CA LYS A 312 9.49 -32.78 22.93
C LYS A 312 8.88 -33.88 22.06
N ALA A 313 8.58 -35.03 22.66
CA ALA A 313 7.99 -36.15 21.94
C ALA A 313 6.55 -35.87 21.49
N PHE A 314 5.77 -35.15 22.30
CA PHE A 314 4.44 -34.69 21.91
C PHE A 314 4.50 -33.73 20.70
N LEU A 315 5.42 -32.77 20.68
CA LEU A 315 5.60 -31.86 19.55
C LEU A 315 6.05 -32.61 18.28
N GLU A 316 6.87 -33.66 18.43
CA GLU A 316 7.22 -34.53 17.31
C GLU A 316 6.03 -35.34 16.80
N PHE A 317 5.20 -35.89 17.70
CA PHE A 317 3.96 -36.58 17.36
C PHE A 317 3.01 -35.66 16.58
N VAL A 318 2.83 -34.43 17.04
CA VAL A 318 2.02 -33.42 16.37
C VAL A 318 2.61 -33.04 15.00
N ALA A 319 3.92 -32.80 14.91
CA ALA A 319 4.57 -32.44 13.65
C ALA A 319 4.49 -33.56 12.59
N ARG A 320 4.47 -34.84 13.01
CA ARG A 320 4.26 -35.99 12.12
C ARG A 320 2.79 -36.17 11.71
N GLY A 321 1.85 -35.80 12.57
CA GLY A 321 0.41 -35.95 12.33
C GLY A 321 -0.23 -34.81 11.53
N ILE A 322 0.41 -33.64 11.45
CA ILE A 322 -0.10 -32.49 10.69
C ILE A 322 0.44 -32.53 9.26
N LYS A 323 -0.45 -32.35 8.28
CA LYS A 323 -0.05 -32.11 6.88
C LYS A 323 0.33 -30.64 6.67
N GLY A 324 1.44 -30.40 5.97
CA GLY A 324 1.79 -29.07 5.51
C GLY A 324 0.87 -28.57 4.38
N ARG A 325 0.91 -27.26 4.11
CA ARG A 325 0.11 -26.64 3.04
C ARG A 325 0.83 -26.53 1.70
N ILE A 326 2.16 -26.50 1.72
CA ILE A 326 3.01 -26.36 0.53
C ILE A 326 3.70 -27.71 0.25
N PHE A 327 4.21 -28.34 1.30
CA PHE A 327 4.78 -29.68 1.30
C PHE A 327 3.95 -30.60 2.19
N ASP A 328 4.20 -31.90 2.12
CA ASP A 328 3.52 -32.89 2.95
C ASP A 328 3.69 -32.66 4.45
N LYS A 329 4.80 -32.03 4.86
CA LYS A 329 5.15 -31.74 6.27
C LYS A 329 4.96 -30.24 6.62
N PRO A 330 4.61 -29.92 7.88
CA PRO A 330 4.36 -28.53 8.30
C PRO A 330 5.65 -27.73 8.41
N ILE A 331 5.54 -26.39 8.34
CA ILE A 331 6.66 -25.50 8.66
C ILE A 331 6.83 -25.36 10.19
N PRO A 332 8.04 -25.07 10.69
CA PRO A 332 8.30 -24.91 12.13
C PRO A 332 7.33 -23.95 12.85
N ASP A 333 6.94 -22.84 12.21
CA ASP A 333 6.00 -21.87 12.77
C ASP A 333 4.59 -22.43 13.00
N THR A 334 4.17 -23.41 12.21
CA THR A 334 2.88 -24.08 12.40
C THR A 334 2.91 -24.97 13.65
N VAL A 335 4.05 -25.63 13.90
CA VAL A 335 4.27 -26.43 15.11
C VAL A 335 4.39 -25.53 16.34
N ASP A 336 5.03 -24.36 16.21
CA ASP A 336 5.10 -23.36 17.29
C ASP A 336 3.72 -22.75 17.62
N GLY A 337 2.87 -22.55 16.59
CA GLY A 337 1.47 -22.22 16.77
C GLY A 337 0.73 -23.23 17.66
N TRP A 338 0.90 -24.52 17.37
CA TRP A 338 0.33 -25.60 18.16
C TRP A 338 0.83 -25.62 19.61
N ARG A 339 2.14 -25.41 19.82
CA ARG A 339 2.72 -25.28 21.17
C ARG A 339 2.04 -24.16 21.97
N ARG A 340 1.86 -22.97 21.38
CA ARG A 340 1.21 -21.82 22.05
C ARG A 340 -0.23 -22.13 22.44
N ASP A 341 -0.99 -22.70 21.52
CA ASP A 341 -2.39 -23.06 21.76
C ASP A 341 -2.50 -24.10 22.89
N PHE A 342 -1.62 -25.11 22.88
CA PHE A 342 -1.56 -26.16 23.92
C PHE A 342 -1.20 -25.61 25.30
N GLN A 343 -0.14 -24.79 25.42
CA GLN A 343 0.24 -24.20 26.72
C GLN A 343 -0.86 -23.28 27.28
N THR A 344 -1.52 -22.53 26.40
CA THR A 344 -2.65 -21.66 26.78
C THR A 344 -3.86 -22.46 27.22
N ALA A 345 -4.18 -23.55 26.51
CA ALA A 345 -5.24 -24.49 26.88
C ALA A 345 -4.97 -25.14 28.25
N TRP A 346 -3.74 -25.57 28.47
CA TRP A 346 -3.31 -26.23 29.71
C TRP A 346 -3.40 -25.31 30.92
N GLN A 347 -2.94 -24.06 30.79
CA GLN A 347 -3.05 -23.07 31.84
C GLN A 347 -4.50 -22.82 32.25
N ARG A 348 -5.42 -22.79 31.28
CA ARG A 348 -6.83 -22.47 31.50
C ARG A 348 -7.63 -23.63 32.09
N GLU A 349 -7.51 -24.82 31.51
CA GLU A 349 -8.32 -25.97 31.91
C GLU A 349 -7.70 -26.79 33.05
N ARG A 350 -6.36 -26.84 33.14
CA ARG A 350 -5.64 -27.66 34.12
C ARG A 350 -4.88 -26.84 35.16
N LYS A 351 -5.06 -25.51 35.18
CA LYS A 351 -4.49 -24.56 36.17
C LYS A 351 -2.99 -24.69 36.41
N TYR A 352 -2.23 -25.08 35.38
CA TYR A 352 -0.77 -25.23 35.45
C TYR A 352 -0.08 -24.35 34.40
N THR A 353 0.83 -23.48 34.86
CA THR A 353 1.59 -22.58 33.99
C THR A 353 2.99 -23.13 33.75
N PHE A 354 3.33 -23.36 32.48
CA PHE A 354 4.68 -23.80 32.11
C PHE A 354 5.73 -22.72 32.39
N PRO A 355 6.88 -23.06 33.00
CA PRO A 355 7.99 -22.12 33.18
C PRO A 355 8.49 -21.55 31.84
N LYS A 356 8.91 -20.28 31.84
CA LYS A 356 9.47 -19.61 30.64
C LYS A 356 10.67 -20.36 30.04
N THR A 357 11.44 -21.05 30.88
CA THR A 357 12.58 -21.90 30.48
C THR A 357 12.12 -23.07 29.61
N VAL A 358 11.03 -23.75 29.98
CA VAL A 358 10.44 -24.85 29.20
C VAL A 358 9.92 -24.34 27.86
N THR A 359 9.23 -23.20 27.86
CA THR A 359 8.73 -22.55 26.63
C THR A 359 9.86 -22.23 25.67
N SER A 360 10.94 -21.61 26.16
CA SER A 360 12.13 -21.28 25.35
C SER A 360 12.81 -22.54 24.80
N THR A 361 12.94 -23.57 25.64
CA THR A 361 13.49 -24.87 25.25
C THR A 361 12.67 -25.53 24.13
N MET A 362 11.34 -25.45 24.18
CA MET A 362 10.47 -25.98 23.13
C MET A 362 10.59 -25.19 21.83
N CYS A 363 10.69 -23.85 21.90
CA CYS A 363 10.90 -23.01 20.71
C CYS A 363 12.21 -23.38 19.99
N GLU A 364 13.32 -23.51 20.73
CA GLU A 364 14.61 -23.92 20.17
C GLU A 364 14.58 -25.37 19.65
N PHE A 365 13.89 -26.27 20.35
CA PHE A 365 13.68 -27.64 19.87
C PHE A 365 12.95 -27.68 18.51
N ILE A 366 11.88 -26.89 18.34
CA ILE A 366 11.13 -26.82 17.08
C ILE A 366 11.98 -26.27 15.94
N ARG A 367 12.77 -25.20 16.20
CA ARG A 367 13.57 -24.51 15.18
C ARG A 367 14.84 -25.28 14.77
N GLY A 368 15.44 -26.05 15.68
CA GLY A 368 16.65 -26.83 15.42
C GLY A 368 16.39 -28.34 15.37
N PRO A 369 16.52 -29.08 16.49
CA PRO A 369 16.53 -30.55 16.49
C PRO A 369 15.33 -31.23 15.82
N LEU A 370 14.11 -30.72 16.04
CA LEU A 370 12.90 -31.29 15.43
C LEU A 370 12.87 -31.05 13.92
N ARG A 371 13.28 -29.85 13.50
CA ARG A 371 13.36 -29.47 12.08
C ARG A 371 14.36 -30.35 11.35
N GLU A 372 15.54 -30.57 11.91
CA GLU A 372 16.56 -31.44 11.32
C GLU A 372 16.07 -32.88 11.22
N ARG A 373 15.48 -33.41 12.31
CA ARG A 373 14.99 -34.79 12.38
C ARG A 373 13.87 -35.09 11.40
N LEU A 374 12.95 -34.16 11.20
CA LEU A 374 11.80 -34.34 10.30
C LEU A 374 12.02 -33.70 8.92
N SER A 375 13.15 -33.03 8.69
CA SER A 375 13.47 -32.25 7.49
C SER A 375 12.39 -31.21 7.17
N LEU A 376 11.97 -30.43 8.16
CA LEU A 376 10.96 -29.38 8.00
C LEU A 376 11.51 -28.19 7.19
N GLN A 377 10.72 -27.67 6.26
CA GLN A 377 11.13 -26.55 5.39
C GLN A 377 10.70 -25.19 5.96
N PHE A 378 11.41 -24.13 5.54
CA PHE A 378 11.12 -22.73 5.89
C PHE A 378 10.45 -21.94 4.77
N VAL A 379 10.20 -22.57 3.62
CA VAL A 379 9.58 -21.89 2.48
C VAL A 379 8.17 -21.49 2.86
N GLU A 380 7.97 -20.18 2.99
CA GLU A 380 6.64 -19.58 3.08
C GLU A 380 6.04 -19.47 1.69
N MET A 381 4.71 -19.54 1.61
CA MET A 381 4.00 -19.29 0.36
C MET A 381 4.25 -17.84 -0.06
N ASP A 382 4.60 -17.62 -1.34
CA ASP A 382 4.78 -16.28 -1.88
C ASP A 382 3.50 -15.45 -1.68
N LYS A 383 3.69 -14.20 -1.29
CA LYS A 383 2.63 -13.33 -0.79
C LYS A 383 2.12 -12.52 -1.98
N ASN A 384 1.19 -13.07 -2.75
CA ASN A 384 0.50 -12.35 -3.84
C ASN A 384 0.08 -10.96 -3.34
N CYS A 385 0.51 -9.89 -4.02
CA CYS A 385 0.12 -8.53 -3.72
C CYS A 385 -0.66 -7.96 -4.92
N VAL A 386 -1.75 -7.21 -4.69
CA VAL A 386 -2.50 -6.56 -5.78
C VAL A 386 -1.87 -5.21 -6.09
N SER A 387 -1.42 -5.03 -7.32
CA SER A 387 -0.92 -3.78 -7.89
C SER A 387 -2.06 -2.89 -8.43
N PRO A 388 -1.81 -1.58 -8.63
CA PRO A 388 -2.72 -0.65 -9.32
C PRO A 388 -3.23 -1.17 -10.67
N ASN A 389 -2.38 -1.85 -11.43
CA ASN A 389 -2.77 -2.40 -12.72
C ASN A 389 -3.73 -3.58 -12.55
N GLU A 390 -3.47 -4.46 -11.59
CA GLU A 390 -4.34 -5.60 -11.30
C GLU A 390 -5.71 -5.16 -10.77
N ILE A 391 -5.77 -4.14 -9.91
CA ILE A 391 -7.08 -3.58 -9.49
C ILE A 391 -7.82 -2.92 -10.66
N GLY A 392 -7.09 -2.28 -11.59
CA GLY A 392 -7.66 -1.72 -12.81
C GLY A 392 -8.27 -2.81 -13.68
N VAL A 393 -7.58 -3.95 -13.81
CA VAL A 393 -8.09 -5.14 -14.51
C VAL A 393 -9.34 -5.70 -13.81
N VAL A 394 -9.34 -5.77 -12.48
CA VAL A 394 -10.50 -6.26 -11.70
C VAL A 394 -11.71 -5.35 -11.85
N LEU A 395 -11.53 -4.04 -11.73
CA LEU A 395 -12.62 -3.07 -11.87
C LEU A 395 -13.12 -3.02 -13.32
N THR A 396 -12.23 -3.12 -14.29
CA THR A 396 -12.59 -3.26 -15.71
C THR A 396 -13.34 -4.57 -15.95
N GLN A 397 -12.95 -5.67 -15.30
CA GLN A 397 -13.70 -6.91 -15.38
C GLN A 397 -15.11 -6.73 -14.80
N LEU A 398 -15.23 -6.14 -13.61
CA LEU A 398 -16.49 -5.96 -12.88
C LEU A 398 -17.49 -5.04 -13.61
N TRP A 399 -17.01 -3.97 -14.25
CA TRP A 399 -17.85 -2.94 -14.85
C TRP A 399 -17.94 -3.00 -16.38
N CYS A 400 -16.91 -3.51 -17.06
CA CYS A 400 -16.82 -3.49 -18.52
C CYS A 400 -16.90 -4.89 -19.16
N LYS A 401 -16.91 -5.98 -18.37
CA LYS A 401 -16.89 -7.35 -18.93
C LYS A 401 -17.77 -8.37 -18.19
N ASP A 402 -18.14 -8.10 -16.94
CA ASP A 402 -18.86 -9.05 -16.11
C ASP A 402 -20.33 -9.13 -16.50
N TYR A 403 -20.78 -10.33 -16.86
CA TYR A 403 -22.17 -10.62 -17.20
C TYR A 403 -22.93 -11.28 -16.04
N HIS A 404 -22.32 -11.41 -14.87
CA HIS A 404 -22.90 -12.10 -13.73
C HIS A 404 -24.20 -11.44 -13.24
N GLU A 405 -25.22 -12.29 -13.01
CA GLU A 405 -26.49 -11.91 -12.42
C GLU A 405 -26.45 -12.09 -10.91
N TYR A 406 -26.30 -10.97 -10.21
CA TYR A 406 -26.41 -10.91 -8.77
C TYR A 406 -27.83 -11.26 -8.31
N ARG A 407 -27.98 -11.92 -7.15
CA ARG A 407 -29.28 -12.25 -6.54
C ARG A 407 -29.59 -11.25 -5.42
N GLY A 408 -30.85 -11.16 -4.99
CA GLY A 408 -31.30 -10.23 -3.94
C GLY A 408 -32.40 -9.29 -4.41
N LYS A 409 -32.84 -8.38 -3.54
CA LYS A 409 -33.86 -7.36 -3.86
C LYS A 409 -33.24 -6.25 -4.72
N SER A 410 -32.02 -5.84 -4.40
CA SER A 410 -31.24 -4.82 -5.12
C SER A 410 -30.00 -5.47 -5.73
N ARG A 411 -30.19 -6.19 -6.83
CA ARG A 411 -29.18 -7.09 -7.43
C ARG A 411 -27.86 -6.36 -7.76
N ASP A 412 -27.91 -5.20 -8.43
CA ASP A 412 -26.68 -4.46 -8.79
C ASP A 412 -26.12 -3.60 -7.66
N ARG A 413 -26.88 -3.33 -6.59
CA ARG A 413 -26.33 -2.71 -5.37
C ARG A 413 -25.16 -3.53 -4.81
N SER A 414 -25.22 -4.86 -4.93
CA SER A 414 -24.14 -5.75 -4.50
C SER A 414 -22.84 -5.52 -5.29
N ARG A 415 -22.94 -5.24 -6.59
CA ARG A 415 -21.80 -4.92 -7.47
C ARG A 415 -21.16 -3.57 -7.08
N VAL A 416 -22.00 -2.56 -6.81
CA VAL A 416 -21.55 -1.24 -6.31
C VAL A 416 -20.84 -1.39 -4.96
N ALA A 417 -21.43 -2.17 -4.04
CA ALA A 417 -20.85 -2.46 -2.74
C ALA A 417 -19.53 -3.25 -2.83
N GLU A 418 -19.40 -4.14 -3.81
CA GLU A 418 -18.18 -4.90 -4.07
C GLU A 418 -17.05 -4.00 -4.57
N ALA A 419 -17.32 -3.09 -5.51
CA ALA A 419 -16.36 -2.09 -5.97
C ALA A 419 -15.90 -1.15 -4.85
N ALA A 420 -16.84 -0.60 -4.07
CA ALA A 420 -16.56 0.24 -2.91
C ALA A 420 -15.71 -0.51 -1.87
N ALA A 421 -16.03 -1.78 -1.60
CA ALA A 421 -15.28 -2.60 -0.67
C ALA A 421 -13.85 -2.84 -1.16
N ILE A 422 -13.66 -3.21 -2.44
CA ILE A 422 -12.35 -3.44 -3.05
C ILE A 422 -11.44 -2.21 -2.89
N LEU A 423 -11.94 -1.02 -3.24
CA LEU A 423 -11.19 0.23 -3.11
C LEU A 423 -10.88 0.57 -1.65
N MET A 424 -11.87 0.46 -0.76
CA MET A 424 -11.68 0.71 0.67
C MET A 424 -10.63 -0.24 1.28
N TYR A 425 -10.58 -1.50 0.84
CA TYR A 425 -9.57 -2.48 1.25
C TYR A 425 -8.18 -2.18 0.68
N CYS A 426 -8.07 -1.68 -0.54
CA CYS A 426 -6.77 -1.39 -1.15
C CYS A 426 -6.18 -0.06 -0.64
N TYR A 427 -7.03 0.92 -0.32
CA TYR A 427 -6.60 2.22 0.20
C TYR A 427 -6.32 2.24 1.70
N THR A 428 -6.59 1.15 2.42
CA THR A 428 -6.30 1.03 3.86
C THR A 428 -5.24 -0.04 4.10
N SER A 429 -4.44 0.11 5.18
CA SER A 429 -3.33 -0.78 5.52
C SER A 429 -3.75 -2.17 6.00
N ALA A 430 -5.06 -2.39 6.15
CA ALA A 430 -5.61 -3.46 6.95
C ALA A 430 -7.09 -3.69 6.61
N ARG A 431 -7.60 -4.89 6.90
CA ARG A 431 -9.03 -5.18 6.76
C ARG A 431 -9.85 -4.11 7.49
N THR A 432 -11.02 -3.73 6.99
CA THR A 432 -11.91 -2.78 7.70
C THR A 432 -12.08 -3.11 9.20
N GLY A 433 -12.06 -4.39 9.59
CA GLY A 433 -12.12 -4.84 11.00
C GLY A 433 -10.83 -4.71 11.84
N GLU A 434 -9.73 -4.21 11.26
CA GLU A 434 -8.51 -3.81 11.96
C GLU A 434 -8.46 -2.29 12.20
N VAL A 435 -9.13 -1.50 11.36
CA VAL A 435 -9.37 -0.06 11.58
C VAL A 435 -10.57 0.13 12.51
N HIS A 436 -11.64 -0.65 12.32
CA HIS A 436 -12.89 -0.56 13.06
C HIS A 436 -13.07 -1.73 14.05
N GLU A 437 -13.41 -1.45 15.31
CA GLU A 437 -13.67 -2.51 16.30
C GLU A 437 -15.06 -3.12 16.08
N SER A 438 -15.05 -4.39 15.64
CA SER A 438 -16.21 -5.29 15.59
C SER A 438 -17.17 -5.10 16.77
N THR A 439 -18.43 -4.85 16.47
CA THR A 439 -19.55 -4.71 17.42
C THR A 439 -19.69 -5.91 18.37
N ALA A 440 -19.37 -7.13 17.93
CA ALA A 440 -19.31 -8.30 18.82
C ALA A 440 -18.16 -8.28 19.83
N ARG A 441 -17.01 -7.67 19.49
CA ARG A 441 -15.93 -7.43 20.46
C ARG A 441 -16.32 -6.35 21.47
N ARG A 442 -17.10 -5.36 21.04
CA ARG A 442 -17.51 -4.20 21.85
C ARG A 442 -18.46 -4.57 22.99
N ALA A 443 -19.45 -5.44 22.74
CA ALA A 443 -20.38 -5.91 23.76
C ALA A 443 -19.68 -6.74 24.86
N ARG A 444 -18.79 -7.65 24.47
CA ARG A 444 -18.03 -8.52 25.38
C ARG A 444 -17.02 -7.79 26.27
N THR A 445 -16.37 -6.75 25.75
CA THR A 445 -15.29 -6.07 26.49
C THR A 445 -15.82 -5.02 27.48
N ARG A 446 -17.04 -4.51 27.27
CA ARG A 446 -17.60 -3.39 28.06
C ARG A 446 -18.54 -3.78 29.19
N LYS A 447 -19.16 -4.97 29.16
CA LYS A 447 -20.17 -5.35 30.17
C LYS A 447 -19.73 -6.32 31.26
N GLY A 448 -18.57 -6.98 31.14
CA GLY A 448 -18.09 -7.90 32.19
C GLY A 448 -19.07 -9.03 32.56
N GLN A 449 -20.09 -9.31 31.75
CA GLN A 449 -21.13 -10.30 32.06
C GLN A 449 -20.72 -11.69 31.56
N SER A 450 -20.96 -12.69 32.41
CA SER A 450 -20.82 -14.12 32.13
C SER A 450 -21.84 -14.59 31.08
N ASP A 451 -21.50 -15.66 30.37
CA ASP A 451 -22.21 -16.19 29.18
C ASP A 451 -23.56 -16.88 29.50
N THR A 452 -24.11 -16.77 30.71
CA THR A 452 -25.34 -17.52 31.11
C THR A 452 -26.66 -16.82 30.80
N ASP A 453 -26.68 -15.48 30.68
CA ASP A 453 -27.95 -14.72 30.65
C ASP A 453 -28.32 -14.11 29.29
N LEU A 454 -27.59 -14.43 28.22
CA LEU A 454 -27.94 -13.98 26.88
C LEU A 454 -28.16 -15.18 25.97
N ASN A 455 -29.45 -15.51 25.78
CA ASN A 455 -29.90 -16.43 24.74
C ASN A 455 -29.14 -16.16 23.44
N GLY A 456 -28.62 -17.22 22.82
CA GLY A 456 -27.67 -17.19 21.69
C GLY A 456 -28.14 -16.48 20.41
N GLU A 457 -29.29 -15.81 20.42
CA GLU A 457 -29.84 -15.03 19.31
C GLU A 457 -29.10 -13.69 19.11
N ASP A 458 -28.62 -13.02 20.17
CA ASP A 458 -27.98 -11.70 20.01
C ASP A 458 -26.49 -11.78 19.59
N MET A 459 -25.85 -12.95 19.74
CA MET A 459 -24.47 -13.20 19.30
C MET A 459 -24.33 -13.57 17.81
N ALA A 460 -25.43 -13.92 17.13
CA ALA A 460 -25.36 -14.53 15.80
C ALA A 460 -25.23 -13.56 14.61
N ALA A 461 -25.55 -12.26 14.76
CA ALA A 461 -25.76 -11.39 13.59
C ALA A 461 -24.82 -10.17 13.48
N LYS A 462 -24.47 -9.53 14.59
CA LYS A 462 -23.94 -8.15 14.56
C LYS A 462 -22.42 -8.08 14.45
N ALA A 463 -21.70 -9.19 14.31
CA ALA A 463 -20.31 -9.26 14.74
C ALA A 463 -19.26 -8.53 13.88
N LEU A 464 -19.51 -8.09 12.64
CA LEU A 464 -18.43 -7.58 11.76
C LEU A 464 -18.83 -6.45 10.78
N ALA A 465 -20.02 -5.85 10.92
CA ALA A 465 -20.52 -4.87 9.96
C ALA A 465 -20.02 -3.45 10.23
N ALA A 466 -19.47 -2.77 9.21
CA ALA A 466 -19.30 -1.33 9.23
C ALA A 466 -20.67 -0.66 8.95
N CYS A 467 -21.22 0.02 9.95
CA CYS A 467 -22.50 0.72 9.87
C CYS A 467 -22.33 2.21 9.52
N TYR A 468 -23.41 2.88 9.12
CA TYR A 468 -23.37 4.29 8.73
C TYR A 468 -22.82 5.22 9.82
N LYS A 469 -23.13 4.96 11.10
CA LYS A 469 -22.58 5.72 12.23
C LYS A 469 -21.05 5.65 12.38
N HIS A 470 -20.39 4.73 11.68
CA HIS A 470 -18.93 4.61 11.76
C HIS A 470 -18.20 5.54 10.79
N PHE A 471 -18.92 6.19 9.87
CA PHE A 471 -18.39 7.09 8.86
C PHE A 471 -18.80 8.53 9.12
N ILE A 472 -17.94 9.46 8.75
CA ILE A 472 -18.18 10.89 8.76
C ILE A 472 -17.91 11.38 7.34
N LEU A 473 -18.91 11.99 6.72
CA LEU A 473 -18.78 12.67 5.44
C LEU A 473 -18.75 14.18 5.70
N THR A 474 -17.72 14.86 5.20
CA THR A 474 -17.52 16.30 5.36
C THR A 474 -17.28 16.97 4.01
N ILE A 475 -17.69 18.22 3.90
CA ILE A 475 -17.30 19.16 2.87
C ILE A 475 -16.14 19.98 3.44
N GLU A 476 -14.98 19.90 2.81
CA GLU A 476 -13.76 20.57 3.26
C GLU A 476 -13.18 21.41 2.11
N ARG A 477 -12.71 22.64 2.39
CA ARG A 477 -11.98 23.47 1.42
C ARG A 477 -10.48 23.27 1.55
N VAL A 478 -9.84 22.81 0.47
CA VAL A 478 -8.43 22.41 0.44
C VAL A 478 -7.74 22.98 -0.79
N ASP A 479 -6.74 23.83 -0.57
CA ASP A 479 -6.05 24.62 -1.62
C ASP A 479 -7.02 25.45 -2.48
N GLY A 480 -8.01 26.08 -1.86
CA GLY A 480 -9.02 26.88 -2.57
C GLY A 480 -10.06 26.07 -3.35
N LYS A 481 -10.07 24.73 -3.24
CA LYS A 481 -11.09 23.86 -3.84
C LYS A 481 -11.95 23.19 -2.77
N THR A 482 -13.26 23.30 -2.87
CA THR A 482 -14.19 22.56 -2.00
C THR A 482 -14.33 21.13 -2.46
N MET A 483 -14.37 20.17 -1.55
CA MET A 483 -14.46 18.76 -1.89
C MET A 483 -15.06 17.88 -0.79
N LEU A 484 -15.65 16.76 -1.21
CA LEU A 484 -16.13 15.73 -0.30
C LEU A 484 -14.97 14.92 0.28
N VAL A 485 -15.05 14.71 1.58
CA VAL A 485 -14.08 13.97 2.39
C VAL A 485 -14.81 12.98 3.27
N LEU A 486 -14.55 11.68 3.07
CA LEU A 486 -15.08 10.58 3.87
C LEU A 486 -14.00 10.09 4.84
N THR A 487 -14.34 10.01 6.13
CA THR A 487 -13.45 9.52 7.20
C THR A 487 -14.16 8.57 8.14
N TYR A 488 -13.42 7.86 9.00
CA TYR A 488 -14.00 7.08 10.09
C TYR A 488 -14.22 7.94 11.34
N GLN A 489 -15.33 7.72 12.04
CA GLN A 489 -15.55 8.31 13.36
C GLN A 489 -14.61 7.65 14.39
N ARG A 490 -13.84 8.51 15.05
CA ARG A 490 -12.68 8.13 15.88
C ARG A 490 -13.02 7.19 17.04
N GLU A 491 -14.21 7.32 17.63
CA GLU A 491 -14.68 6.50 18.76
C GLU A 491 -14.89 5.02 18.42
N TYR A 492 -14.99 4.73 17.13
CA TYR A 492 -15.22 3.40 16.60
C TYR A 492 -13.96 2.74 16.04
N VAL A 493 -12.82 3.42 16.14
CA VAL A 493 -11.52 2.89 15.73
C VAL A 493 -11.04 1.86 16.76
N LYS A 494 -10.36 0.82 16.29
CA LYS A 494 -9.83 -0.26 17.12
C LYS A 494 -8.94 0.26 18.25
N ASP A 495 -9.13 -0.29 19.45
CA ASP A 495 -8.43 0.07 20.70
C ASP A 495 -8.67 1.53 21.16
N TYR A 496 -9.77 2.17 20.73
CA TYR A 496 -10.11 3.56 21.07
C TYR A 496 -9.97 3.88 22.56
N TYR A 497 -10.47 2.98 23.43
CA TYR A 497 -10.51 3.17 24.88
C TYR A 497 -9.13 3.12 25.56
N PHE A 498 -8.13 2.54 24.91
CA PHE A 498 -6.73 2.58 25.36
C PHE A 498 -5.95 3.77 24.78
N ARG A 499 -6.58 4.56 23.90
CA ARG A 499 -5.94 5.64 23.14
C ARG A 499 -6.54 6.99 23.54
N LYS A 500 -5.69 8.00 23.64
CA LYS A 500 -6.17 9.38 23.80
C LYS A 500 -6.78 9.86 22.48
N LYS A 501 -7.78 10.75 22.51
CA LYS A 501 -8.53 11.24 21.33
C LYS A 501 -7.66 11.69 20.14
N TRP A 502 -6.45 12.17 20.42
CA TRP A 502 -5.48 12.59 19.41
C TRP A 502 -4.68 11.45 18.76
N GLN A 503 -4.54 10.28 19.42
CA GLN A 503 -3.72 9.11 19.03
C GLN A 503 -4.38 8.15 18.02
N LEU A 504 -5.48 8.56 17.40
CA LEU A 504 -6.28 7.70 16.52
C LEU A 504 -5.92 8.02 15.06
N PRO A 505 -5.53 7.01 14.26
CA PRO A 505 -5.20 7.23 12.85
C PRO A 505 -6.44 7.74 12.10
N LEU A 506 -6.20 8.71 11.21
CA LEU A 506 -7.22 9.23 10.31
C LEU A 506 -7.03 8.55 8.95
N HIS A 507 -8.01 7.76 8.52
CA HIS A 507 -8.05 7.26 7.14
C HIS A 507 -9.05 8.12 6.39
N VAL A 508 -8.56 8.76 5.32
CA VAL A 508 -9.30 9.77 4.56
C VAL A 508 -9.48 9.28 3.13
N PHE A 509 -10.70 9.42 2.62
CA PHE A 509 -11.02 9.22 1.21
C PHE A 509 -11.62 10.51 0.69
N TYR A 510 -11.18 10.99 -0.47
CA TYR A 510 -11.50 12.34 -0.90
C TYR A 510 -11.83 12.37 -2.39
N GLU A 511 -12.62 13.36 -2.79
CA GLU A 511 -13.25 13.45 -4.12
C GLU A 511 -12.27 13.72 -5.26
N ILE A 512 -11.31 14.62 -5.05
CA ILE A 512 -10.44 15.15 -6.09
C ILE A 512 -9.01 14.65 -5.81
N TYR A 513 -8.50 13.81 -6.69
CA TYR A 513 -7.09 13.39 -6.67
C TYR A 513 -6.19 14.45 -7.30
N LYS A 514 -4.90 14.45 -6.94
CA LYS A 514 -3.90 15.38 -7.50
C LYS A 514 -3.61 15.11 -8.98
N GLU A 515 -3.69 13.84 -9.38
CA GLU A 515 -3.62 13.39 -10.76
C GLU A 515 -5.00 13.00 -11.29
N ARG A 516 -5.26 13.25 -12.58
CA ARG A 516 -6.48 12.78 -13.23
C ARG A 516 -6.41 11.28 -13.47
N LEU A 517 -7.21 10.55 -12.70
CA LEU A 517 -7.36 9.11 -12.79
C LEU A 517 -8.71 8.71 -13.40
N PRO A 518 -8.81 7.49 -13.96
CA PRO A 518 -10.10 6.91 -14.30
C PRO A 518 -11.08 6.98 -13.13
N LEU A 519 -12.33 7.35 -13.40
CA LEU A 519 -13.36 7.55 -12.37
C LEU A 519 -13.58 6.28 -11.52
N MET A 520 -13.33 5.09 -12.08
CA MET A 520 -13.42 3.80 -11.38
C MET A 520 -12.50 3.67 -10.15
N PHE A 521 -11.47 4.50 -10.02
CA PHE A 521 -10.59 4.48 -8.83
C PHE A 521 -11.10 5.39 -7.71
N ASN A 522 -12.12 6.21 -7.95
CA ASN A 522 -12.67 7.09 -6.92
C ASN A 522 -13.64 6.32 -6.02
N LEU A 523 -13.36 6.21 -4.71
CA LEU A 523 -14.26 5.52 -3.78
C LEU A 523 -15.65 6.17 -3.72
N LEU A 524 -15.72 7.50 -3.85
CA LEU A 524 -16.96 8.26 -3.66
C LEU A 524 -17.98 8.02 -4.79
N VAL A 525 -17.53 7.63 -5.99
CA VAL A 525 -18.45 7.28 -7.10
C VAL A 525 -19.31 6.06 -6.77
N TYR A 526 -18.87 5.21 -5.83
CA TYR A 526 -19.61 4.04 -5.37
C TYR A 526 -20.28 4.27 -4.01
N PHE A 527 -19.61 5.02 -3.12
CA PHE A 527 -20.08 5.20 -1.74
C PHE A 527 -21.27 6.17 -1.63
N LEU A 528 -21.29 7.27 -2.40
CA LEU A 528 -22.38 8.25 -2.34
C LEU A 528 -23.71 7.70 -2.89
N PRO A 529 -23.74 6.98 -4.04
CA PRO A 529 -24.98 6.40 -4.54
C PRO A 529 -25.57 5.33 -3.62
N MET A 530 -24.71 4.59 -2.90
CA MET A 530 -25.16 3.65 -1.87
C MET A 530 -25.84 4.36 -0.68
N LEU A 531 -25.30 5.50 -0.24
CA LEU A 531 -25.92 6.33 0.81
C LEU A 531 -27.29 6.82 0.36
N SER A 532 -27.36 7.33 -0.88
CA SER A 532 -28.60 7.84 -1.44
C SER A 532 -29.65 6.75 -1.60
N GLY A 533 -29.29 5.61 -2.19
CA GLY A 533 -30.24 4.51 -2.39
C GLY A 533 -30.72 3.85 -1.09
N ASP A 534 -29.97 3.97 0.00
CA ASP A 534 -30.41 3.56 1.33
C ASP A 534 -31.23 4.64 2.07
N ASN A 535 -31.42 5.84 1.48
CA ASN A 535 -31.98 7.04 2.12
C ASN A 535 -31.22 7.43 3.40
N ALA A 536 -29.89 7.29 3.38
CA ALA A 536 -29.04 7.53 4.54
C ALA A 536 -28.76 9.01 4.81
N PHE A 537 -28.86 9.88 3.81
CA PHE A 537 -28.74 11.33 3.99
C PHE A 537 -29.95 11.87 4.76
N ARG A 538 -29.70 12.71 5.76
CA ARG A 538 -30.77 13.41 6.49
C ARG A 538 -31.34 14.56 5.68
N ASP A 539 -30.44 15.35 5.08
CA ASP A 539 -30.74 16.66 4.51
C ASP A 539 -30.85 16.65 2.97
N TYR A 540 -30.48 15.54 2.31
CA TYR A 540 -30.44 15.41 0.85
C TYR A 540 -31.19 14.16 0.39
N ARG A 541 -31.91 14.23 -0.75
CA ARG A 541 -32.64 13.09 -1.32
C ARG A 541 -31.87 12.34 -2.40
N SER A 542 -30.92 13.01 -3.04
CA SER A 542 -30.08 12.44 -4.09
C SER A 542 -28.63 12.90 -3.95
N VAL A 543 -27.70 12.21 -4.62
CA VAL A 543 -26.30 12.66 -4.69
C VAL A 543 -26.19 13.98 -5.47
N ASP A 544 -27.07 14.19 -6.46
CA ASP A 544 -27.08 15.42 -7.25
C ASP A 544 -27.46 16.66 -6.42
N GLU A 545 -28.48 16.56 -5.56
CA GLU A 545 -28.84 17.66 -4.65
C GLU A 545 -27.67 18.06 -3.74
N LEU A 546 -26.90 17.06 -3.26
CA LEU A 546 -25.69 17.30 -2.50
C LEU A 546 -24.61 18.02 -3.33
N VAL A 547 -24.36 17.57 -4.56
CA VAL A 547 -23.35 18.19 -5.44
C VAL A 547 -23.77 19.60 -5.86
N ASP A 548 -25.06 19.85 -6.08
CA ASP A 548 -25.60 21.17 -6.42
C ASP A 548 -25.44 22.17 -5.27
N ASP A 549 -25.73 21.74 -4.03
CA ASP A 549 -25.51 22.54 -2.83
C ASP A 549 -24.02 22.86 -2.64
N MET A 550 -23.13 21.89 -2.91
CA MET A 550 -21.69 22.13 -2.92
C MET A 550 -21.23 23.13 -3.96
N GLU A 551 -21.76 23.07 -5.19
CA GLU A 551 -21.45 24.06 -6.23
C GLU A 551 -21.97 25.45 -5.86
N HIS A 552 -23.11 25.53 -5.18
CA HIS A 552 -23.63 26.78 -4.64
C HIS A 552 -22.70 27.34 -3.54
N LEU A 553 -22.22 26.49 -2.63
CA LEU A 553 -21.24 26.85 -1.59
C LEU A 553 -19.90 27.32 -2.19
N ASP A 554 -19.45 26.68 -3.28
CA ASP A 554 -18.27 27.10 -4.05
C ASP A 554 -18.45 28.47 -4.71
N ARG A 555 -19.63 28.77 -5.26
CA ARG A 555 -19.93 30.06 -5.92
C ARG A 555 -20.07 31.22 -4.92
N THR A 556 -20.50 30.93 -3.71
CA THR A 556 -20.77 31.94 -2.68
C THR A 556 -19.56 32.21 -1.78
N ASP A 557 -18.46 31.48 -1.95
CA ASP A 557 -17.26 31.53 -1.08
C ASP A 557 -17.62 31.39 0.42
N ALA A 558 -18.74 30.73 0.72
CA ALA A 558 -19.30 30.67 2.07
C ALA A 558 -18.47 29.83 3.06
N ILE A 559 -17.49 29.06 2.56
CA ILE A 559 -16.60 28.18 3.32
C ILE A 559 -15.18 28.72 3.16
N ASN A 560 -14.53 29.12 4.27
CA ASN A 560 -13.13 29.55 4.25
C ASN A 560 -12.18 28.34 4.23
N ASP A 561 -10.92 28.56 3.83
CA ASP A 561 -9.88 27.52 3.94
C ASP A 561 -9.73 27.07 5.40
N GLY A 562 -9.98 25.78 5.66
CA GLY A 562 -9.97 25.17 7.00
C GLY A 562 -11.36 24.94 7.61
N ASP A 563 -12.43 25.46 7.02
CA ASP A 563 -13.80 25.18 7.46
C ASP A 563 -14.22 23.74 7.05
N VAL A 564 -14.88 23.05 7.98
CA VAL A 564 -15.33 21.66 7.82
C VAL A 564 -16.83 21.62 8.07
N HIS A 565 -17.62 21.37 7.02
CA HIS A 565 -19.06 21.21 7.12
C HIS A 565 -19.42 19.71 7.11
N GLN A 566 -20.09 19.21 8.14
CA GLN A 566 -20.42 17.79 8.26
C GLN A 566 -21.81 17.49 7.69
N ILE A 567 -21.89 16.48 6.83
CA ILE A 567 -23.15 15.94 6.31
C ILE A 567 -23.68 14.91 7.32
N HIS A 568 -24.93 15.07 7.73
CA HIS A 568 -25.56 14.23 8.72
C HIS A 568 -26.31 13.05 8.09
N PHE A 569 -26.17 11.88 8.71
CA PHE A 569 -26.93 10.69 8.34
C PHE A 569 -28.17 10.54 9.22
N THR A 570 -29.19 9.86 8.69
CA THR A 570 -30.45 9.60 9.40
C THR A 570 -30.22 8.64 10.58
N ASP A 571 -30.65 9.03 11.78
CA ASP A 571 -30.43 8.25 13.02
C ASP A 571 -31.02 6.84 12.95
N ALA A 572 -32.13 6.66 12.22
CA ALA A 572 -32.76 5.36 11.99
C ALA A 572 -31.85 4.34 11.27
N LEU A 573 -30.84 4.82 10.53
CA LEU A 573 -29.91 4.00 9.75
C LEU A 573 -28.51 3.90 10.39
N ALA A 574 -28.30 4.52 11.55
CA ALA A 574 -27.02 4.56 12.25
C ALA A 574 -26.40 3.16 12.45
N ASP A 575 -27.22 2.18 12.83
CA ASP A 575 -26.82 0.79 13.08
C ASP A 575 -26.91 -0.13 11.86
N VAL A 576 -27.31 0.38 10.70
CA VAL A 576 -27.46 -0.42 9.48
C VAL A 576 -26.10 -0.64 8.81
N PRO A 577 -25.71 -1.89 8.49
CA PRO A 577 -24.51 -2.19 7.73
C PRO A 577 -24.50 -1.52 6.35
N VAL A 578 -23.43 -0.79 6.05
CA VAL A 578 -23.20 -0.17 4.72
C VAL A 578 -23.05 -1.27 3.66
N PHE A 579 -22.29 -2.31 3.98
CA PHE A 579 -22.04 -3.46 3.12
C PHE A 579 -22.88 -4.67 3.56
N ARG A 580 -23.83 -5.09 2.73
CA ARG A 580 -24.78 -6.18 3.00
C ARG A 580 -24.35 -7.48 2.27
N PRO A 581 -24.76 -8.67 2.75
CA PRO A 581 -24.52 -9.93 2.05
C PRO A 581 -25.36 -10.01 0.77
N PHE A 582 -24.88 -10.82 -0.19
CA PHE A 582 -25.54 -11.12 -1.47
C PHE A 582 -26.99 -11.64 -1.34
N ASN A 583 -27.35 -12.25 -0.21
CA ASN A 583 -28.71 -12.70 0.08
C ASN A 583 -29.39 -11.71 1.03
N GLU A 584 -29.92 -10.61 0.49
CA GLU A 584 -30.53 -9.48 1.22
C GLU A 584 -31.84 -9.79 2.00
N LEU A 585 -32.08 -11.03 2.45
CA LEU A 585 -33.38 -11.39 2.99
C LEU A 585 -33.58 -11.07 4.48
N ARG A 586 -32.52 -10.97 5.30
CA ARG A 586 -32.62 -10.46 6.68
C ARG A 586 -31.32 -9.79 7.11
N ILE A 587 -31.41 -8.54 7.61
CA ILE A 587 -30.29 -7.84 8.28
C ILE A 587 -29.70 -8.69 9.42
N GLN A 588 -30.57 -9.53 10.01
CA GLN A 588 -30.31 -10.46 11.10
C GLN A 588 -29.45 -11.68 10.66
N ASP A 589 -29.44 -12.02 9.38
CA ASP A 589 -28.70 -13.18 8.83
C ASP A 589 -27.37 -12.76 8.18
N SER A 590 -26.99 -11.49 8.32
CA SER A 590 -25.77 -10.91 7.75
C SER A 590 -24.51 -11.44 8.45
N THR A 591 -24.09 -12.65 8.05
CA THR A 591 -22.88 -13.25 8.59
C THR A 591 -21.63 -12.61 7.97
N GLY A 592 -20.63 -12.28 8.79
CA GLY A 592 -19.31 -11.82 8.32
C GLY A 592 -18.49 -12.86 7.54
N LYS A 593 -19.10 -13.98 7.12
CA LYS A 593 -18.47 -15.09 6.39
C LYS A 593 -18.75 -15.08 4.88
N SER A 594 -19.63 -14.23 4.37
CA SER A 594 -20.02 -14.23 2.94
C SER A 594 -19.03 -13.56 1.99
N ARG A 595 -17.92 -12.99 2.48
CA ARG A 595 -16.89 -12.35 1.65
C ARG A 595 -15.90 -13.38 1.10
N ARG A 596 -16.28 -14.09 0.04
CA ARG A 596 -15.42 -15.07 -0.64
C ARG A 596 -15.28 -14.73 -2.13
N TRP A 597 -14.25 -13.98 -2.50
CA TRP A 597 -13.44 -14.27 -3.69
C TRP A 597 -12.04 -13.65 -3.59
N ALA A 598 -11.10 -14.26 -4.30
CA ALA A 598 -9.67 -14.40 -4.05
C ALA A 598 -8.78 -13.13 -3.90
N LEU A 599 -9.28 -11.91 -4.12
CA LEU A 599 -8.45 -10.69 -4.11
C LEU A 599 -8.15 -10.13 -2.71
N MET A 600 -8.95 -10.47 -1.70
CA MET A 600 -8.92 -9.84 -0.37
C MET A 600 -7.65 -10.10 0.46
N LYS A 601 -6.77 -11.02 0.06
CA LYS A 601 -5.49 -11.25 0.76
C LYS A 601 -4.33 -10.47 0.18
N ALA A 602 -4.45 -9.95 -1.05
CA ALA A 602 -3.33 -9.45 -1.81
C ALA A 602 -3.18 -7.91 -1.75
N GLY A 603 -4.26 -7.12 -1.66
CA GLY A 603 -4.15 -5.66 -1.50
C GLY A 603 -3.44 -5.21 -0.20
N ASN A 604 -3.54 -6.04 0.84
CA ASN A 604 -3.11 -5.75 2.22
C ASN A 604 -1.58 -5.59 2.42
N LYS A 605 -0.75 -6.03 1.46
CA LYS A 605 0.71 -5.97 1.56
C LYS A 605 1.34 -5.01 0.57
N PHE A 606 0.64 -4.66 -0.52
CA PHE A 606 1.15 -3.71 -1.51
C PHE A 606 1.25 -2.29 -0.94
N THR A 607 0.21 -1.80 -0.24
CA THR A 607 0.28 -0.50 0.47
C THR A 607 1.36 -0.47 1.54
N LYS A 608 1.56 -1.58 2.26
CA LYS A 608 2.62 -1.71 3.27
C LYS A 608 4.03 -1.66 2.68
N ASN A 609 4.23 -2.27 1.51
CA ASN A 609 5.52 -2.36 0.80
C ASN A 609 5.81 -1.15 -0.11
N ASN A 610 4.80 -0.43 -0.60
CA ASN A 610 5.00 0.82 -1.36
C ASN A 610 5.00 2.06 -0.47
N ALA A 611 4.39 2.02 0.72
CA ALA A 611 4.63 3.06 1.72
C ALA A 611 6.12 3.15 2.10
N SER A 612 6.89 2.04 1.99
CA SER A 612 8.35 2.08 2.13
C SER A 612 9.08 2.77 0.98
N ASN A 613 8.50 2.84 -0.22
CA ASN A 613 9.11 3.45 -1.41
C ASN A 613 8.77 4.95 -1.53
N ASN A 614 7.62 5.42 -1.04
CA ASN A 614 7.16 6.82 -1.14
C ASN A 614 7.74 7.77 -0.06
N HIS A 615 8.95 7.51 0.45
CA HIS A 615 9.65 8.35 1.44
C HIS A 615 8.87 8.59 2.77
N TYR A 616 7.92 7.74 3.15
CA TYR A 616 7.24 7.85 4.45
C TYR A 616 8.10 7.31 5.60
N SER A 617 8.15 8.05 6.71
CA SER A 617 8.86 7.59 7.91
C SER A 617 8.31 6.25 8.40
N GLU A 618 9.17 5.41 8.98
CA GLU A 618 8.77 4.13 9.58
C GLU A 618 7.66 4.32 10.62
N THR A 619 7.74 5.40 11.40
CA THR A 619 6.70 5.81 12.35
C THR A 619 5.35 6.08 11.69
N ALA A 620 5.32 6.74 10.53
CA ALA A 620 4.09 6.97 9.78
C ALA A 620 3.51 5.63 9.26
N ARG A 621 4.37 4.71 8.82
CA ARG A 621 3.99 3.37 8.33
C ARG A 621 3.41 2.48 9.43
N MET A 622 4.00 2.48 10.62
CA MET A 622 3.50 1.72 11.77
C MET A 622 2.18 2.27 12.29
N LYS A 623 2.00 3.60 12.29
CA LYS A 623 0.74 4.27 12.66
C LYS A 623 -0.37 3.97 11.68
N PHE A 624 -0.11 4.07 10.39
CA PHE A 624 -1.05 3.69 9.34
C PHE A 624 -1.50 2.24 9.52
N ALA A 625 -0.57 1.32 9.85
CA ALA A 625 -0.83 -0.09 10.12
C ALA A 625 -1.50 -0.41 11.48
N GLY A 626 -1.83 0.60 12.30
CA GLY A 626 -2.51 0.42 13.59
C GLY A 626 -1.71 -0.34 14.67
N GLN A 627 -0.39 -0.45 14.54
CA GLN A 627 0.48 -1.17 15.49
C GLN A 627 0.94 -0.27 16.65
N ILE A 628 0.90 -0.79 17.89
CA ILE A 628 1.13 0.01 19.13
C ILE A 628 2.10 -0.63 20.14
N SER A 629 2.83 -1.70 19.76
CA SER A 629 3.68 -2.45 20.71
C SER A 629 4.54 -1.50 21.58
N ARG A 630 4.48 -1.68 22.92
CA ARG A 630 5.23 -0.86 23.89
C ARG A 630 6.75 -1.02 23.75
N ASP A 631 7.19 -2.13 23.14
CA ASP A 631 8.59 -2.55 23.05
C ASP A 631 9.25 -2.12 21.72
N MET A 632 8.54 -1.35 20.90
CA MET A 632 8.98 -0.81 19.62
C MET A 632 8.86 0.73 19.68
N PHE A 633 9.97 1.41 20.00
CA PHE A 633 10.34 2.85 19.87
C PHE A 633 9.28 3.97 19.67
N GLY A 634 9.69 5.24 19.87
CA GLY A 634 9.50 5.98 21.11
C GLY A 634 8.28 6.90 21.00
N ARG A 635 7.42 6.86 22.02
CA ARG A 635 6.10 7.51 22.05
C ARG A 635 6.12 9.02 22.27
N HIS A 636 7.27 9.67 22.37
CA HIS A 636 7.36 11.01 22.97
C HIS A 636 7.45 12.20 22.00
N TYR A 637 7.67 12.00 20.69
CA TYR A 637 7.81 13.12 19.74
C TYR A 637 7.02 12.98 18.42
N ALA A 638 6.33 11.88 18.18
CA ALA A 638 5.69 11.66 16.89
C ALA A 638 4.22 12.12 16.89
N HIS A 639 3.89 13.11 16.05
CA HIS A 639 2.54 13.69 15.95
C HIS A 639 1.47 12.59 15.75
N PRO A 640 0.39 12.58 16.52
CA PRO A 640 -0.45 11.38 16.70
C PRO A 640 -1.38 11.01 15.51
N LEU A 641 -1.43 11.85 14.46
CA LEU A 641 -2.14 11.58 13.20
C LEU A 641 -1.29 10.75 12.21
N SER A 642 -1.92 9.83 11.47
CA SER A 642 -1.28 9.13 10.34
C SER A 642 -1.10 10.11 9.17
N GLU A 643 0.13 10.27 8.69
CA GLU A 643 0.50 11.16 7.58
C GLU A 643 0.49 10.44 6.22
N ILE A 644 0.10 9.17 6.21
CA ILE A 644 0.05 8.34 4.99
C ILE A 644 -1.30 8.54 4.30
N ASP A 645 -1.23 9.05 3.09
CA ASP A 645 -2.33 9.11 2.13
C ASP A 645 -2.50 7.72 1.49
N GLY A 646 -3.48 6.96 1.98
CA GLY A 646 -3.73 5.58 1.57
C GLY A 646 -4.03 5.42 0.08
N PRO A 647 -5.00 6.18 -0.50
CA PRO A 647 -5.25 6.23 -1.94
C PRO A 647 -4.00 6.58 -2.75
N ALA A 648 -3.29 7.66 -2.42
CA ALA A 648 -2.13 8.08 -3.21
C ALA A 648 -0.97 7.09 -3.15
N THR A 649 -0.73 6.51 -1.97
CA THR A 649 0.31 5.49 -1.75
C THR A 649 0.04 4.21 -2.52
N PHE A 650 -1.22 3.79 -2.60
CA PHE A 650 -1.58 2.59 -3.35
C PHE A 650 -1.46 2.83 -4.85
N LEU A 651 -2.05 3.91 -5.36
CA LEU A 651 -2.11 4.25 -6.78
C LEU A 651 -0.77 4.76 -7.34
N ASN A 652 0.20 5.03 -6.47
CA ASN A 652 1.50 5.60 -6.82
C ASN A 652 1.37 6.95 -7.54
N ILE A 653 0.47 7.79 -7.04
CA ILE A 653 0.24 9.17 -7.51
C ILE A 653 0.78 10.16 -6.48
N ASP A 654 0.93 11.42 -6.89
CA ASP A 654 1.31 12.48 -5.96
C ASP A 654 0.36 12.56 -4.76
N ARG A 655 0.94 12.54 -3.56
CA ARG A 655 0.20 12.64 -2.29
C ARG A 655 -0.57 13.96 -2.20
N ARG A 656 -1.74 13.90 -1.56
CA ARG A 656 -2.52 15.07 -1.15
C ARG A 656 -2.51 15.18 0.38
N SER A 657 -1.48 15.81 0.93
CA SER A 657 -1.31 15.95 2.40
C SER A 657 -2.18 17.06 2.99
N GLU A 658 -2.74 17.92 2.16
CA GLU A 658 -3.38 19.17 2.52
C GLU A 658 -4.67 18.94 3.37
N HIS A 659 -5.36 17.81 3.19
CA HIS A 659 -6.46 17.37 4.06
C HIS A 659 -6.00 16.93 5.47
N VAL A 660 -4.81 16.36 5.57
CA VAL A 660 -4.17 15.98 6.84
C VAL A 660 -3.64 17.25 7.55
N ASP A 661 -3.23 18.24 6.76
CA ASP A 661 -2.67 19.52 7.18
C ASP A 661 -3.74 20.55 7.60
N ASN A 662 -4.95 20.54 7.02
CA ASN A 662 -6.12 21.32 7.49
C ASN A 662 -6.50 21.02 8.95
N ARG A 663 -6.11 19.85 9.46
CA ARG A 663 -6.28 19.46 10.88
C ARG A 663 -5.03 19.75 11.74
N ARG A 664 -4.07 20.53 11.21
CA ARG A 664 -2.80 20.95 11.81
C ARG A 664 -2.35 22.33 11.26
N SER A 665 -2.98 23.45 11.62
CA SER A 665 -2.66 24.76 11.01
C SER A 665 -1.34 25.41 11.51
N MET A 666 -0.41 25.78 10.58
CA MET A 666 0.06 27.15 10.24
C MET A 666 1.34 27.24 9.33
N ALA A 667 1.17 27.87 8.14
CA ALA A 667 2.01 28.77 7.29
C ALA A 667 3.38 28.40 6.61
N ILE A 668 3.41 28.42 5.25
CA ILE A 668 4.12 29.35 4.28
C ILE A 668 4.30 28.68 2.87
N HIS A 669 4.01 29.42 1.77
CA HIS A 669 3.92 28.98 0.36
C HIS A 669 5.23 29.00 -0.49
N ARG A 670 5.26 28.19 -1.59
CA ARG A 670 5.64 28.61 -2.99
C ARG A 670 5.29 27.55 -4.08
N LYS A 671 4.67 27.97 -5.20
CA LYS A 671 4.54 27.26 -6.52
C LYS A 671 5.70 27.68 -7.47
N PRO A 672 5.94 27.18 -8.73
CA PRO A 672 5.11 26.38 -9.67
C PRO A 672 5.87 25.32 -10.55
N GLY A 673 5.16 24.58 -11.40
CA GLY A 673 5.74 23.70 -12.45
C GLY A 673 5.81 24.35 -13.85
N LEU A 674 6.75 23.93 -14.70
CA LEU A 674 6.80 24.08 -16.18
C LEU A 674 7.94 23.22 -16.77
N TRP A 675 7.80 22.75 -18.02
CA TRP A 675 8.81 21.96 -18.75
C TRP A 675 10.01 22.83 -19.11
N GLN A 676 11.23 22.32 -18.92
CA GLN A 676 12.44 23.14 -18.76
C GLN A 676 13.32 23.33 -20.01
N SER A 677 12.98 22.76 -21.18
CA SER A 677 13.79 22.90 -22.40
C SER A 677 13.00 22.74 -23.71
N LEU A 678 13.55 23.23 -24.82
CA LEU A 678 13.02 23.04 -26.18
C LEU A 678 13.19 21.58 -26.62
N PRO A 679 12.25 20.99 -27.37
CA PRO A 679 12.47 19.69 -28.03
C PRO A 679 13.58 19.78 -29.08
N SER A 680 14.31 18.67 -29.27
CA SER A 680 15.56 18.65 -30.05
C SER A 680 15.47 19.20 -31.47
N LYS A 681 14.33 19.08 -32.15
CA LYS A 681 14.13 19.66 -33.48
C LYS A 681 14.12 21.20 -33.45
N GLU A 682 13.37 21.77 -32.53
CA GLU A 682 13.26 23.22 -32.34
C GLU A 682 14.54 23.82 -31.75
N GLU A 683 15.27 23.01 -30.98
CA GLU A 683 16.58 23.40 -30.46
C GLU A 683 17.62 23.52 -31.58
N VAL A 684 17.58 22.65 -32.59
CA VAL A 684 18.43 22.75 -33.79
C VAL A 684 18.03 23.96 -34.64
N GLU A 685 16.74 24.22 -34.82
CA GLU A 685 16.25 25.40 -35.55
C GLU A 685 16.57 26.71 -34.79
N PHE A 686 16.49 26.71 -33.46
CA PHE A 686 16.93 27.82 -32.61
C PHE A 686 18.44 28.08 -32.74
N GLN A 687 19.26 27.02 -32.74
CA GLN A 687 20.70 27.15 -32.92
C GLN A 687 21.08 27.63 -34.33
N ALA A 688 20.24 27.40 -35.34
CA ALA A 688 20.46 27.88 -36.70
C ALA A 688 20.09 29.36 -36.92
N GLN A 689 19.49 30.03 -35.92
CA GLN A 689 19.12 31.45 -36.03
C GLN A 689 20.37 32.34 -36.07
N ARG A 690 20.37 33.31 -36.98
CA ARG A 690 21.56 34.13 -37.29
C ARG A 690 22.04 34.95 -36.10
N ASP A 691 21.13 35.43 -35.26
CA ASP A 691 21.43 36.16 -34.02
C ASP A 691 21.96 35.25 -32.91
N VAL A 692 21.54 33.98 -32.87
CA VAL A 692 22.05 32.96 -31.94
C VAL A 692 23.44 32.50 -32.35
N ILE A 693 23.68 32.25 -33.64
CA ILE A 693 25.02 31.92 -34.19
C ILE A 693 25.99 33.07 -33.93
N GLN A 694 25.61 34.31 -34.22
CA GLN A 694 26.46 35.47 -33.93
C GLN A 694 26.75 35.64 -32.43
N LEU A 695 25.80 35.30 -31.56
CA LEU A 695 26.04 35.27 -30.12
C LEU A 695 26.99 34.14 -29.73
N ASP A 696 26.90 32.97 -30.37
CA ASP A 696 27.82 31.85 -30.12
C ASP A 696 29.23 32.15 -30.60
N GLU A 697 29.39 32.69 -31.81
CA GLU A 697 30.68 33.16 -32.32
C GLU A 697 31.27 34.25 -31.39
N ALA A 698 30.45 35.19 -30.92
CA ALA A 698 30.89 36.21 -29.97
C ALA A 698 31.19 35.65 -28.57
N ILE A 699 30.49 34.60 -28.12
CA ILE A 699 30.77 33.89 -26.87
C ILE A 699 32.10 33.15 -27.00
N ASP A 700 32.34 32.47 -28.11
CA ASP A 700 33.54 31.69 -28.39
C ASP A 700 34.77 32.58 -28.61
N GLU A 701 34.62 33.70 -29.32
CA GLU A 701 35.66 34.73 -29.42
C GLU A 701 35.96 35.35 -28.06
N CYS A 702 34.93 35.70 -27.28
CA CYS A 702 35.13 36.24 -25.94
C CYS A 702 35.79 35.19 -25.01
N ALA A 703 35.42 33.91 -25.13
CA ALA A 703 36.04 32.80 -24.41
C ALA A 703 37.50 32.58 -24.85
N ALA A 704 37.81 32.72 -26.13
CA ALA A 704 39.17 32.66 -26.65
C ALA A 704 40.02 33.84 -26.17
N GLN A 705 39.44 35.04 -26.07
CA GLN A 705 40.08 36.23 -25.50
C GLN A 705 40.30 36.08 -24.00
N ILE A 706 39.36 35.49 -23.25
CA ILE A 706 39.54 35.13 -21.83
C ILE A 706 40.71 34.16 -21.67
N ARG A 707 40.79 33.12 -22.50
CA ARG A 707 41.89 32.14 -22.48
C ARG A 707 43.26 32.74 -22.80
N LYS A 708 43.31 33.84 -23.55
CA LYS A 708 44.54 34.56 -23.91
C LYS A 708 44.84 35.78 -23.03
N ALA A 709 43.98 36.09 -22.06
CA ALA A 709 44.17 37.26 -21.21
C ALA A 709 45.22 36.97 -20.12
N GLU A 710 46.35 37.69 -20.15
CA GLU A 710 47.47 37.47 -19.21
C GLU A 710 47.30 38.22 -17.87
N GLY A 711 46.21 39.00 -17.70
CA GLY A 711 45.95 39.81 -16.49
C GLY A 711 44.56 39.61 -15.88
N THR A 712 44.49 39.58 -14.54
CA THR A 712 43.29 39.28 -13.74
C THR A 712 42.11 40.23 -13.98
N GLU A 713 42.38 41.53 -14.17
CA GLU A 713 41.33 42.54 -14.36
C GLU A 713 40.70 42.46 -15.76
N GLN A 714 41.52 42.26 -16.80
CA GLN A 714 41.02 41.99 -18.16
C GLN A 714 40.25 40.68 -18.23
N HIS A 715 40.73 39.63 -17.55
CA HIS A 715 40.03 38.36 -17.44
C HIS A 715 38.67 38.55 -16.77
N GLU A 716 38.56 39.39 -15.73
CA GLU A 716 37.30 39.69 -15.06
C GLU A 716 36.30 40.45 -15.95
N VAL A 717 36.78 41.48 -16.66
CA VAL A 717 35.95 42.27 -17.58
C VAL A 717 35.46 41.42 -18.75
N LEU A 718 36.34 40.64 -19.37
CA LEU A 718 35.98 39.71 -20.45
C LEU A 718 35.06 38.60 -19.93
N SER A 719 35.29 38.08 -18.72
CA SER A 719 34.40 37.10 -18.07
C SER A 719 33.02 37.68 -17.77
N ARG A 720 32.91 38.97 -17.42
CA ARG A 720 31.61 39.66 -17.29
C ARG A 720 30.94 39.84 -18.66
N LYS A 721 31.71 40.18 -19.70
CA LYS A 721 31.21 40.29 -21.07
C LYS A 721 30.70 38.94 -21.61
N HIS A 722 31.46 37.87 -21.40
CA HIS A 722 31.07 36.49 -21.72
C HIS A 722 29.79 36.09 -21.00
N ARG A 723 29.69 36.33 -19.68
CA ARG A 723 28.46 36.08 -18.91
C ARG A 723 27.26 36.87 -19.44
N ARG A 724 27.44 38.13 -19.85
CA ARG A 724 26.37 38.94 -20.48
C ARG A 724 25.92 38.35 -21.81
N LEU A 725 26.85 37.89 -22.65
CA LEU A 725 26.53 37.28 -23.94
C LEU A 725 25.80 35.93 -23.76
N CYS A 726 26.28 35.05 -22.88
CA CYS A 726 25.60 33.81 -22.53
C CYS A 726 24.19 34.06 -21.96
N TYR A 727 24.04 35.10 -21.12
CA TYR A 727 22.73 35.49 -20.58
C TYR A 727 21.79 35.96 -21.69
N LYS A 728 22.29 36.73 -22.67
CA LYS A 728 21.51 37.22 -23.80
C LYS A 728 21.04 36.06 -24.70
N LYS A 729 21.90 35.08 -24.99
CA LYS A 729 21.53 33.84 -25.69
C LYS A 729 20.47 33.06 -24.91
N ASN A 730 20.63 32.92 -23.59
CA ASN A 730 19.68 32.21 -22.74
C ASN A 730 18.30 32.92 -22.67
N GLN A 731 18.26 34.25 -22.76
CA GLN A 731 17.00 34.99 -22.90
C GLN A 731 16.29 34.70 -24.23
N LEU A 732 17.03 34.61 -25.33
CA LEU A 732 16.46 34.23 -26.63
C LEU A 732 15.94 32.80 -26.61
N TYR A 733 16.67 31.87 -25.99
CA TYR A 733 16.25 30.47 -25.82
C TYR A 733 14.92 30.38 -25.05
N LYS A 734 14.79 31.12 -23.94
CA LYS A 734 13.55 31.18 -23.15
C LYS A 734 12.39 31.78 -23.92
N LYS A 735 12.62 32.80 -24.76
CA LYS A 735 11.59 33.36 -25.63
C LYS A 735 11.16 32.39 -26.73
N ALA A 736 12.11 31.65 -27.31
CA ALA A 736 11.81 30.60 -28.28
C ALA A 736 11.02 29.44 -27.65
N LEU A 737 11.37 29.02 -26.43
CA LEU A 737 10.62 28.04 -25.65
C LEU A 737 9.18 28.49 -25.38
N GLN A 738 9.00 29.75 -24.98
CA GLN A 738 7.67 30.33 -24.76
C GLN A 738 6.85 30.35 -26.07
N LYS A 739 7.44 30.81 -27.16
CA LYS A 739 6.78 30.89 -28.47
C LYS A 739 6.40 29.51 -29.03
N PHE A 740 7.25 28.51 -28.81
CA PHE A 740 6.96 27.11 -29.15
C PHE A 740 5.79 26.56 -28.34
N GLN A 741 5.78 26.81 -27.02
CA GLN A 741 4.67 26.44 -26.13
C GLN A 741 3.35 27.08 -26.57
N ASP A 742 3.39 28.34 -27.03
CA ASP A 742 2.21 29.09 -27.45
C ASP A 742 1.69 28.68 -28.86
N SER A 743 2.53 28.09 -29.71
CA SER A 743 2.21 27.72 -31.11
C SER A 743 1.66 26.30 -31.32
N GLN A 744 1.53 25.49 -30.25
CA GLN A 744 1.01 24.13 -30.39
C GLN A 744 -0.49 24.11 -30.65
N SER A 745 -0.88 23.75 -31.87
CA SER A 745 -2.26 23.54 -32.29
C SER A 745 -2.70 22.09 -32.09
N ARG A 746 -2.81 21.63 -30.83
CA ARG A 746 -3.66 20.46 -30.51
C ARG A 746 -3.99 20.29 -29.03
N LYS A 747 -5.29 20.13 -28.80
CA LYS A 747 -5.96 19.72 -27.56
C LYS A 747 -5.42 18.36 -27.06
N PRO A 748 -5.32 18.11 -25.74
CA PRO A 748 -5.03 16.79 -25.20
C PRO A 748 -6.23 15.87 -25.45
N GLY A 749 -6.13 15.02 -26.48
CA GLY A 749 -7.17 14.08 -26.87
C GLY A 749 -7.44 14.09 -28.38
N ALA A 750 -6.53 13.53 -29.17
CA ALA A 750 -6.84 13.14 -30.56
C ALA A 750 -5.82 12.11 -31.07
N GLY A 751 -6.27 10.87 -31.27
CA GLY A 751 -5.65 9.95 -32.24
C GLY A 751 -4.93 8.72 -31.69
N LEU A 752 -5.61 7.90 -30.88
CA LEU A 752 -5.45 6.44 -30.97
C LEU A 752 -6.83 5.90 -31.34
N THR A 753 -7.12 5.89 -32.63
CA THR A 753 -8.21 5.11 -33.21
C THR A 753 -7.78 3.65 -33.11
N ILE A 754 -8.04 3.04 -31.95
CA ILE A 754 -8.11 1.59 -31.85
C ILE A 754 -9.26 1.19 -32.77
N LYS A 755 -8.97 0.40 -33.81
CA LYS A 755 -10.02 -0.26 -34.60
C LYS A 755 -10.97 -0.98 -33.63
N PRO A 756 -12.29 -0.77 -33.70
CA PRO A 756 -13.23 -1.45 -32.82
C PRO A 756 -13.35 -2.88 -33.35
N ASN A 757 -12.76 -3.87 -32.69
CA ASN A 757 -13.25 -5.25 -32.76
C ASN A 757 -12.59 -6.14 -31.70
N VAL A 758 -13.39 -7.08 -31.17
CA VAL A 758 -13.18 -8.07 -30.09
C VAL A 758 -13.93 -7.76 -28.77
N PHE A 759 -14.06 -6.50 -28.32
CA PHE A 759 -14.73 -6.23 -27.02
C PHE A 759 -16.26 -6.22 -27.06
N GLU A 760 -16.89 -5.97 -28.22
CA GLU A 760 -18.35 -5.94 -28.37
C GLU A 760 -19.00 -7.33 -28.45
N GLN A 761 -18.20 -8.40 -28.51
CA GLN A 761 -18.68 -9.78 -28.74
C GLN A 761 -18.78 -10.61 -27.44
N THR A 762 -18.55 -10.00 -26.27
CA THR A 762 -18.64 -10.68 -24.96
C THR A 762 -20.10 -10.80 -24.48
N PHE A 763 -20.42 -11.73 -23.58
CA PHE A 763 -21.77 -11.83 -22.99
C PHE A 763 -22.26 -10.51 -22.38
N PHE A 764 -21.34 -9.70 -21.85
CA PHE A 764 -21.64 -8.37 -21.35
C PHE A 764 -21.99 -7.37 -22.48
N GLY A 765 -21.32 -7.45 -23.64
CA GLY A 765 -21.66 -6.65 -24.83
C GLY A 765 -23.11 -6.81 -25.27
N TYR A 766 -23.67 -8.01 -25.15
CA TYR A 766 -25.10 -8.22 -25.33
C TYR A 766 -25.88 -7.65 -24.14
N ALA A 767 -25.59 -8.06 -22.91
CA ALA A 767 -26.33 -7.66 -21.70
C ALA A 767 -26.50 -6.13 -21.53
N ARG A 768 -25.54 -5.32 -22.00
CA ARG A 768 -25.61 -3.84 -21.93
C ARG A 768 -26.79 -3.25 -22.71
N ARG A 769 -27.29 -3.93 -23.75
CA ARG A 769 -28.44 -3.47 -24.58
C ARG A 769 -29.74 -3.33 -23.79
N VAL A 770 -29.88 -4.05 -22.69
CA VAL A 770 -31.07 -4.02 -21.81
C VAL A 770 -30.76 -3.39 -20.44
N MET A 771 -29.59 -2.76 -20.30
CA MET A 771 -29.10 -2.16 -19.07
C MET A 771 -28.41 -0.81 -19.36
N PRO A 772 -29.18 0.24 -19.69
CA PRO A 772 -28.63 1.52 -20.11
C PRO A 772 -27.72 2.15 -19.05
N GLU A 773 -28.01 1.95 -17.76
CA GLU A 773 -27.16 2.41 -16.66
C GLU A 773 -25.79 1.73 -16.69
N ARG A 774 -25.75 0.42 -16.95
CA ARG A 774 -24.48 -0.33 -17.03
C ARG A 774 -23.71 -0.05 -18.31
N ASP A 775 -24.40 0.19 -19.43
CA ASP A 775 -23.75 0.62 -20.67
C ASP A 775 -23.07 1.97 -20.49
N ALA A 776 -23.79 2.95 -19.93
CA ALA A 776 -23.23 4.25 -19.59
C ALA A 776 -22.03 4.13 -18.64
N LEU A 777 -22.14 3.32 -17.58
CA LEU A 777 -21.04 3.12 -16.62
C LEU A 777 -19.82 2.42 -17.22
N ALA A 778 -20.01 1.44 -18.11
CA ALA A 778 -18.90 0.77 -18.78
C ALA A 778 -18.08 1.72 -19.65
N GLN A 779 -18.73 2.76 -20.19
CA GLN A 779 -18.10 3.80 -21.00
C GLN A 779 -17.47 4.90 -20.14
N ILE A 780 -18.18 5.36 -19.10
CA ILE A 780 -17.77 6.52 -18.29
C ILE A 780 -16.71 6.17 -17.24
N LEU A 781 -16.83 5.04 -16.53
CA LEU A 781 -15.93 4.70 -15.42
C LEU A 781 -14.44 4.59 -15.82
N PRO A 782 -14.07 4.12 -17.02
CA PRO A 782 -12.69 4.16 -17.51
C PRO A 782 -12.17 5.54 -17.89
N MET A 783 -13.04 6.54 -18.06
CA MET A 783 -12.64 7.88 -18.46
C MET A 783 -11.96 8.62 -17.31
N LYS A 784 -10.96 9.45 -17.66
CA LYS A 784 -10.27 10.35 -16.73
C LYS A 784 -11.05 11.66 -16.54
N VAL A 785 -12.25 11.54 -15.97
CA VAL A 785 -13.18 12.66 -15.72
C VAL A 785 -13.33 12.93 -14.22
N GLU A 786 -13.74 14.14 -13.88
CA GLU A 786 -13.99 14.56 -12.49
C GLU A 786 -15.39 14.15 -12.05
N LEU A 787 -15.60 13.91 -10.75
CA LEU A 787 -16.88 13.43 -10.23
C LEU A 787 -18.05 14.39 -10.53
N ARG A 788 -17.80 15.70 -10.50
CA ARG A 788 -18.80 16.75 -10.76
C ARG A 788 -19.00 17.10 -12.24
N SER A 789 -18.19 16.53 -13.13
CA SER A 789 -18.37 16.74 -14.58
C SER A 789 -19.73 16.20 -15.04
N PRO A 790 -20.26 16.64 -16.19
CA PRO A 790 -21.50 16.09 -16.74
C PRO A 790 -21.46 14.56 -16.83
N GLU A 791 -20.33 14.00 -17.28
CA GLU A 791 -20.10 12.54 -17.35
C GLU A 791 -20.04 11.91 -15.95
N GLY A 792 -19.35 12.55 -15.00
CA GLY A 792 -19.28 12.09 -13.60
C GLY A 792 -20.65 12.07 -12.91
N ARG A 793 -21.49 13.10 -13.13
CA ARG A 793 -22.88 13.16 -12.65
C ARG A 793 -23.76 12.10 -13.32
N MET A 794 -23.58 11.85 -14.62
CA MET A 794 -24.24 10.73 -15.30
C MET A 794 -23.85 9.38 -14.68
N ALA A 795 -22.59 9.18 -14.31
CA ALA A 795 -22.17 7.98 -13.59
C ALA A 795 -22.80 7.88 -12.20
N LEU A 796 -22.89 8.98 -11.44
CA LEU A 796 -23.56 8.98 -10.14
C LEU A 796 -25.05 8.62 -10.24
N ARG A 797 -25.77 9.22 -11.20
CA ARG A 797 -27.19 8.89 -11.48
C ARG A 797 -27.38 7.43 -11.88
N ALA A 798 -26.51 6.92 -12.77
CA ALA A 798 -26.55 5.53 -13.19
C ALA A 798 -26.30 4.58 -12.01
N MET A 799 -25.32 4.87 -11.16
CA MET A 799 -25.05 4.10 -9.93
C MET A 799 -26.23 4.14 -8.95
N GLU A 800 -26.84 5.30 -8.77
CA GLU A 800 -27.98 5.50 -7.87
C GLU A 800 -29.21 4.74 -8.37
N ALA A 801 -29.47 4.78 -9.68
CA ALA A 801 -30.48 3.97 -10.33
C ALA A 801 -30.24 2.46 -10.11
N LEU A 802 -29.00 1.97 -10.23
CA LEU A 802 -28.66 0.57 -9.93
C LEU A 802 -28.83 0.21 -8.45
N CYS A 803 -28.60 1.14 -7.52
CA CYS A 803 -28.84 0.93 -6.10
C CYS A 803 -30.34 0.90 -5.75
N ASN A 804 -31.16 1.64 -6.48
CA ASN A 804 -32.61 1.74 -6.29
C ASN A 804 -33.43 0.72 -7.10
N GLN A 805 -32.83 0.10 -8.12
CA GLN A 805 -33.52 -0.85 -8.99
C GLN A 805 -33.86 -2.13 -8.25
N ASN A 806 -35.17 -2.39 -8.11
CA ASN A 806 -35.72 -3.59 -7.46
C ASN A 806 -36.45 -4.52 -8.44
N THR A 807 -36.23 -4.37 -9.75
CA THR A 807 -36.94 -5.13 -10.79
C THR A 807 -36.16 -6.37 -11.21
N ASP A 808 -36.82 -7.53 -11.19
CA ASP A 808 -36.27 -8.82 -11.64
C ASP A 808 -36.15 -8.95 -13.18
N ILE A 809 -36.68 -7.97 -13.90
CA ILE A 809 -36.85 -7.99 -15.36
C ILE A 809 -36.16 -6.77 -15.95
N ALA A 810 -35.29 -7.00 -16.92
CA ALA A 810 -34.76 -5.94 -17.78
C ALA A 810 -35.69 -5.70 -18.97
N TYR A 811 -35.75 -4.48 -19.49
CA TYR A 811 -36.59 -4.11 -20.63
C TYR A 811 -35.72 -3.60 -21.78
N ARG A 812 -36.22 -3.72 -23.02
CA ARG A 812 -35.61 -3.06 -24.18
C ARG A 812 -36.28 -1.71 -24.40
N SER A 813 -35.54 -0.79 -25.03
CA SER A 813 -36.05 0.52 -25.41
C SER A 813 -37.28 0.44 -26.32
N SER A 814 -37.30 -0.53 -27.23
CA SER A 814 -38.36 -0.69 -28.23
C SER A 814 -39.73 -1.08 -27.67
N PHE A 815 -39.77 -1.74 -26.50
CA PHE A 815 -41.01 -2.06 -25.80
C PHE A 815 -40.77 -2.35 -24.32
N GLN A 816 -41.38 -1.52 -23.49
CA GLN A 816 -41.28 -1.56 -22.04
C GLN A 816 -42.63 -1.19 -21.43
N PRO A 817 -42.94 -1.62 -20.20
CA PRO A 817 -44.18 -1.22 -19.54
C PRO A 817 -44.20 0.28 -19.28
N VAL A 818 -45.39 0.88 -19.41
CA VAL A 818 -45.65 2.27 -19.04
C VAL A 818 -46.29 2.26 -17.65
N ASP A 819 -45.63 2.89 -16.67
CA ASP A 819 -46.05 2.90 -15.26
C ASP A 819 -46.31 1.50 -14.67
N GLY A 820 -45.48 0.52 -15.05
CA GLY A 820 -45.59 -0.87 -14.57
C GLY A 820 -46.73 -1.66 -15.20
N LYS A 821 -47.43 -1.11 -16.20
CA LYS A 821 -48.50 -1.76 -16.96
C LYS A 821 -48.11 -1.95 -18.42
N CYS A 822 -48.63 -3.00 -19.04
CA CYS A 822 -48.56 -3.18 -20.48
C CYS A 822 -49.55 -2.23 -21.16
N ILE A 823 -49.35 -1.96 -22.45
CA ILE A 823 -50.26 -1.18 -23.30
C ILE A 823 -51.69 -1.75 -23.36
N CYS A 824 -51.89 -3.02 -22.99
CA CYS A 824 -53.20 -3.65 -22.85
C CYS A 824 -53.91 -3.33 -21.50
N GLY A 825 -53.24 -2.62 -20.59
CA GLY A 825 -53.72 -2.26 -19.26
C GLY A 825 -53.40 -3.29 -18.15
N GLU A 826 -52.83 -4.44 -18.49
CA GLU A 826 -52.47 -5.48 -17.51
C GLU A 826 -51.21 -5.09 -16.71
N GLU A 827 -51.22 -5.35 -15.40
CA GLU A 827 -50.07 -5.08 -14.51
C GLU A 827 -48.99 -6.17 -14.65
N MET A 828 -47.73 -5.76 -14.83
CA MET A 828 -46.61 -6.70 -15.06
C MET A 828 -46.34 -7.60 -13.86
N ASN A 829 -46.63 -7.14 -12.65
CA ASN A 829 -46.45 -7.90 -11.42
C ASN A 829 -47.38 -9.13 -11.32
N ARG A 830 -48.45 -9.21 -12.12
CA ARG A 830 -49.38 -10.35 -12.14
C ARG A 830 -48.88 -11.51 -13.02
N LYS A 831 -47.91 -11.26 -13.90
CA LYS A 831 -47.30 -12.28 -14.76
C LYS A 831 -46.03 -12.81 -14.10
N HIS A 832 -45.74 -14.09 -14.30
CA HIS A 832 -44.46 -14.66 -13.88
C HIS A 832 -43.31 -14.00 -14.66
N PRO A 833 -42.15 -13.67 -14.04
CA PRO A 833 -41.03 -12.97 -14.70
C PRO A 833 -40.62 -13.47 -16.10
N HIS A 834 -40.64 -14.79 -16.35
CA HIS A 834 -40.27 -15.36 -17.65
C HIS A 834 -41.35 -15.16 -18.75
N ARG A 835 -42.60 -14.83 -18.40
CA ARG A 835 -43.73 -14.63 -19.34
C ARG A 835 -44.04 -13.18 -19.64
N VAL A 836 -43.51 -12.26 -18.84
CA VAL A 836 -43.72 -10.81 -18.97
C VAL A 836 -43.26 -10.34 -20.35
N TRP A 837 -42.10 -10.83 -20.79
CA TRP A 837 -41.52 -10.51 -22.09
C TRP A 837 -42.35 -10.99 -23.28
N GLN A 838 -42.83 -12.23 -23.23
CA GLN A 838 -43.69 -12.78 -24.27
C GLN A 838 -44.99 -11.96 -24.39
N HIS A 839 -45.60 -11.66 -23.25
CA HIS A 839 -46.79 -10.82 -23.21
C HIS A 839 -46.56 -9.41 -23.79
N LEU A 840 -45.49 -8.72 -23.39
CA LEU A 840 -45.16 -7.40 -23.92
C LEU A 840 -44.90 -7.45 -25.43
N HIS A 841 -44.08 -8.38 -25.90
CA HIS A 841 -43.80 -8.55 -27.32
C HIS A 841 -45.08 -8.78 -28.14
N ASP A 842 -45.96 -9.68 -27.68
CA ASP A 842 -47.19 -10.03 -28.39
C ASP A 842 -48.17 -8.85 -28.41
N CYS A 843 -48.30 -8.12 -27.30
CA CYS A 843 -49.12 -6.92 -27.24
C CYS A 843 -48.60 -5.80 -28.16
N TYR A 844 -47.30 -5.51 -28.15
CA TYR A 844 -46.70 -4.51 -29.02
C TYR A 844 -46.77 -4.91 -30.50
N CYS A 845 -46.60 -6.20 -30.81
CA CYS A 845 -46.81 -6.74 -32.16
C CYS A 845 -48.24 -6.49 -32.64
N LEU A 846 -49.25 -6.78 -31.82
CA LEU A 846 -50.66 -6.49 -32.15
C LEU A 846 -50.93 -5.00 -32.31
N TYR A 847 -50.33 -4.16 -31.47
CA TYR A 847 -50.45 -2.70 -31.57
C TYR A 847 -49.89 -2.17 -32.88
N HIS A 848 -48.66 -2.55 -33.24
CA HIS A 848 -48.01 -2.14 -34.48
C HIS A 848 -48.69 -2.71 -35.72
N LYS A 849 -49.21 -3.95 -35.68
CA LYS A 849 -50.02 -4.52 -36.77
C LYS A 849 -51.27 -3.70 -37.08
N ARG A 850 -51.92 -3.11 -36.06
CA ARG A 850 -53.08 -2.24 -36.26
C ARG A 850 -52.72 -0.90 -36.91
N GLN A 851 -51.47 -0.46 -36.78
CA GLN A 851 -50.97 0.78 -37.37
C GLN A 851 -50.36 0.57 -38.77
N SER A 852 -49.97 -0.66 -39.09
CA SER A 852 -49.43 -1.00 -40.40
C SER A 852 -50.54 -1.02 -41.47
N PRO A 853 -50.34 -0.36 -42.62
CA PRO A 853 -51.30 -0.39 -43.74
C PRO A 853 -51.52 -1.80 -44.32
N HIS A 854 -50.59 -2.74 -44.09
CA HIS A 854 -50.64 -4.11 -44.61
C HIS A 854 -50.76 -5.17 -43.50
N GLY A 855 -51.00 -4.76 -42.24
CA GLY A 855 -51.11 -5.70 -41.12
C GLY A 855 -49.83 -6.44 -40.75
N PHE A 856 -48.67 -5.93 -41.19
CA PHE A 856 -47.35 -6.51 -40.92
C PHE A 856 -46.65 -5.77 -39.77
N ALA A 857 -46.08 -6.52 -38.83
CA ALA A 857 -45.14 -5.99 -37.84
C ALA A 857 -44.18 -7.09 -37.41
N LYS A 858 -42.88 -6.85 -37.55
CA LYS A 858 -41.81 -7.70 -37.00
C LYS A 858 -40.76 -6.83 -36.32
N LEU A 859 -40.17 -7.34 -35.24
CA LEU A 859 -39.07 -6.71 -34.53
C LEU A 859 -37.74 -7.37 -34.93
N CYS A 860 -36.74 -6.56 -35.27
CA CYS A 860 -35.36 -7.03 -35.30
C CYS A 860 -34.75 -6.92 -33.89
N PHE A 861 -34.45 -8.06 -33.23
CA PHE A 861 -33.87 -8.07 -31.87
C PHE A 861 -32.39 -7.67 -31.85
N GLU A 862 -31.69 -7.74 -32.98
CA GLU A 862 -30.31 -7.25 -33.08
C GLU A 862 -30.27 -5.72 -33.09
N CYS A 863 -31.17 -5.06 -33.84
CA CYS A 863 -31.25 -3.60 -33.93
C CYS A 863 -32.20 -2.95 -32.92
N ASP A 864 -33.09 -3.71 -32.29
CA ASP A 864 -34.15 -3.20 -31.41
C ASP A 864 -35.15 -2.27 -32.12
N ILE A 865 -35.52 -2.57 -33.39
CA ILE A 865 -36.38 -1.73 -34.23
C ILE A 865 -37.56 -2.54 -34.79
N TRP A 866 -38.76 -1.93 -34.75
CA TRP A 866 -39.98 -2.46 -35.35
C TRP A 866 -40.08 -2.07 -36.82
N PHE A 867 -40.34 -3.05 -37.68
CA PHE A 867 -40.61 -2.87 -39.11
C PHE A 867 -42.08 -3.14 -39.39
N LEU A 868 -42.75 -2.19 -40.04
CA LEU A 868 -44.18 -2.24 -40.38
C LEU A 868 -44.45 -2.65 -41.83
N VAL A 869 -43.40 -2.70 -42.66
CA VAL A 869 -43.43 -3.08 -44.07
C VAL A 869 -42.55 -4.31 -44.28
N GLU A 870 -43.08 -5.33 -44.97
CA GLU A 870 -42.40 -6.62 -45.15
C GLU A 870 -41.13 -6.49 -46.01
N GLU A 871 -41.19 -5.72 -47.10
CA GLU A 871 -40.06 -5.53 -48.03
C GLU A 871 -38.86 -4.85 -47.35
N GLU A 872 -39.11 -3.86 -46.49
CA GLU A 872 -38.08 -3.18 -45.71
C GLU A 872 -37.41 -4.12 -44.71
N TYR A 873 -38.20 -4.99 -44.05
CA TYR A 873 -37.68 -5.98 -43.12
C TYR A 873 -36.80 -7.01 -43.83
N ILE A 874 -37.20 -7.50 -45.01
CA ILE A 874 -36.41 -8.46 -45.80
C ILE A 874 -35.07 -7.85 -46.22
N LYS A 875 -35.09 -6.60 -46.71
CA LYS A 875 -33.88 -5.88 -47.08
C LYS A 875 -32.95 -5.70 -45.88
N HIS A 876 -33.51 -5.35 -44.72
CA HIS A 876 -32.77 -5.24 -43.47
C HIS A 876 -32.16 -6.57 -43.00
N CYS A 877 -32.89 -7.68 -43.13
CA CYS A 877 -32.33 -9.02 -42.86
C CYS A 877 -31.15 -9.34 -43.77
N GLN A 878 -31.21 -8.96 -45.05
CA GLN A 878 -30.13 -9.17 -45.99
C GLN A 878 -28.87 -8.33 -45.64
N GLU A 879 -29.04 -7.13 -45.10
CA GLU A 879 -27.92 -6.30 -44.61
C GLU A 879 -27.15 -6.99 -43.48
N HIS A 880 -27.85 -7.64 -42.54
CA HIS A 880 -27.21 -8.45 -41.49
C HIS A 880 -26.51 -9.68 -42.05
N ILE A 881 -27.12 -10.39 -43.01
CA ILE A 881 -26.51 -11.56 -43.64
C ILE A 881 -25.23 -11.17 -44.41
N ASN A 882 -25.22 -9.99 -45.03
CA ASN A 882 -24.06 -9.47 -45.76
C ASN A 882 -22.90 -9.06 -44.83
N ASN A 883 -23.17 -8.84 -43.55
CA ASN A 883 -22.18 -8.52 -42.51
C ASN A 883 -22.08 -9.66 -41.48
N PRO A 884 -21.54 -10.84 -41.85
CA PRO A 884 -21.48 -12.00 -40.94
C PRO A 884 -20.64 -11.75 -39.67
N GLU A 885 -19.78 -10.73 -39.67
CA GLU A 885 -19.05 -10.27 -38.48
C GLU A 885 -19.98 -9.82 -37.33
N ASP A 886 -21.21 -9.40 -37.63
CA ASP A 886 -22.21 -9.00 -36.63
C ASP A 886 -22.93 -10.21 -36.00
N LEU A 887 -22.83 -11.40 -36.62
CA LEU A 887 -23.59 -12.62 -36.30
C LEU A 887 -22.72 -13.77 -35.78
N ILE A 888 -21.58 -13.46 -35.15
CA ILE A 888 -20.58 -14.45 -34.67
C ILE A 888 -21.15 -15.50 -33.70
N ARG A 889 -22.24 -15.17 -33.00
CA ARG A 889 -22.94 -16.11 -32.11
C ARG A 889 -24.33 -16.46 -32.64
N CYS A 890 -24.63 -17.75 -32.65
CA CYS A 890 -25.92 -18.31 -33.05
C CYS A 890 -26.77 -18.75 -31.84
N ASP A 891 -26.20 -18.80 -30.64
CA ASP A 891 -26.90 -19.16 -29.40
C ASP A 891 -27.74 -18.00 -28.85
N ARG A 892 -28.89 -18.35 -28.26
CA ARG A 892 -29.77 -17.39 -27.59
C ARG A 892 -29.15 -16.93 -26.26
N VAL A 893 -29.18 -15.62 -26.01
CA VAL A 893 -28.70 -15.02 -24.77
C VAL A 893 -29.86 -14.33 -24.04
N ILE A 894 -30.14 -14.78 -22.82
CA ILE A 894 -31.12 -14.18 -21.91
C ILE A 894 -30.37 -13.50 -20.77
N HIS A 895 -30.78 -12.30 -20.39
CA HIS A 895 -30.30 -11.60 -19.20
C HIS A 895 -31.49 -11.06 -18.41
N ARG A 896 -31.59 -11.34 -17.12
CA ARG A 896 -32.72 -10.90 -16.25
C ARG A 896 -34.10 -11.17 -16.88
N ASN A 897 -34.29 -12.40 -17.35
CA ASN A 897 -35.51 -12.84 -18.05
C ASN A 897 -35.83 -12.07 -19.36
N ALA A 898 -34.93 -11.20 -19.84
CA ALA A 898 -35.05 -10.49 -21.10
C ALA A 898 -34.23 -11.18 -22.21
N PRO A 899 -34.80 -11.45 -23.39
CA PRO A 899 -34.06 -11.93 -24.54
C PRO A 899 -33.18 -10.80 -25.09
N VAL A 900 -31.86 -10.93 -24.90
CA VAL A 900 -30.88 -9.92 -25.31
C VAL A 900 -30.24 -10.26 -26.65
N LYS A 901 -30.19 -11.55 -26.99
CA LYS A 901 -29.84 -12.02 -28.32
C LYS A 901 -30.78 -13.18 -28.71
N PRO A 902 -31.41 -13.14 -29.89
CA PRO A 902 -32.16 -14.28 -30.39
C PRO A 902 -31.19 -15.41 -30.79
N GLY A 903 -31.65 -16.65 -30.73
CA GLY A 903 -30.94 -17.77 -31.36
C GLY A 903 -31.12 -17.73 -32.88
N PHE A 904 -30.08 -18.10 -33.62
CA PHE A 904 -30.09 -18.23 -35.07
C PHE A 904 -29.69 -19.65 -35.46
N CYS A 905 -30.21 -20.15 -36.58
CA CYS A 905 -29.77 -21.44 -37.11
C CYS A 905 -28.56 -21.23 -38.03
N PRO A 906 -27.36 -21.77 -37.71
CA PRO A 906 -26.17 -21.58 -38.54
C PRO A 906 -26.34 -22.16 -39.94
N PHE A 907 -27.15 -23.22 -40.09
CA PHE A 907 -27.45 -23.84 -41.38
C PHE A 907 -28.35 -22.96 -42.26
N CYS A 908 -29.37 -22.32 -41.68
CA CYS A 908 -30.27 -21.44 -42.44
C CYS A 908 -29.58 -20.13 -42.84
N LEU A 909 -28.68 -19.59 -42.01
CA LEU A 909 -27.92 -18.37 -42.34
C LEU A 909 -27.10 -18.55 -43.64
N GLY A 910 -26.49 -19.73 -43.84
CA GLY A 910 -25.71 -20.06 -45.03
C GLY A 910 -26.51 -20.56 -46.24
N CYS A 911 -27.82 -20.71 -46.12
CA CYS A 911 -28.64 -21.35 -47.17
C CYS A 911 -29.13 -20.32 -48.21
N GLU A 912 -28.50 -20.28 -49.39
CA GLU A 912 -28.86 -19.32 -50.45
C GLU A 912 -30.21 -19.57 -51.12
N THR A 913 -30.82 -20.75 -50.91
CA THR A 913 -32.13 -21.09 -51.49
C THR A 913 -33.32 -20.55 -50.70
N LEU A 914 -33.08 -20.07 -49.47
CA LEU A 914 -34.10 -19.49 -48.60
C LEU A 914 -34.14 -17.96 -48.76
N ARG A 915 -35.32 -17.36 -48.57
CA ARG A 915 -35.48 -15.90 -48.52
C ARG A 915 -34.73 -15.32 -47.32
N ALA A 916 -34.30 -14.06 -47.40
CA ALA A 916 -33.47 -13.42 -46.37
C ALA A 916 -34.12 -13.44 -44.97
N ASP A 917 -35.44 -13.31 -44.87
CA ASP A 917 -36.18 -13.37 -43.61
C ASP A 917 -36.34 -14.79 -43.03
N ASP A 918 -36.34 -15.81 -43.89
CA ASP A 918 -36.31 -17.23 -43.47
C ASP A 918 -34.89 -17.66 -43.06
N ARG A 919 -33.87 -17.14 -43.74
CA ARG A 919 -32.45 -17.32 -43.36
C ARG A 919 -32.15 -16.65 -42.02
N PHE A 920 -32.71 -15.47 -41.80
CA PHE A 920 -32.56 -14.67 -40.57
C PHE A 920 -33.66 -14.94 -39.54
N LYS A 921 -34.13 -16.18 -39.43
CA LYS A 921 -35.17 -16.55 -38.46
C LYS A 921 -34.66 -16.40 -37.02
N GLN A 922 -35.36 -15.58 -36.22
CA GLN A 922 -35.02 -15.25 -34.84
C GLN A 922 -35.76 -16.17 -33.86
N PHE A 923 -35.04 -17.00 -33.09
CA PHE A 923 -35.61 -17.88 -32.07
C PHE A 923 -35.51 -17.22 -30.66
N ILE A 924 -36.65 -16.85 -30.08
CA ILE A 924 -36.71 -15.91 -28.93
C ILE A 924 -37.28 -16.53 -27.65
N PHE A 925 -38.28 -17.41 -27.74
CA PHE A 925 -39.10 -17.80 -26.59
C PHE A 925 -38.71 -19.15 -25.99
N ASP A 926 -38.61 -20.20 -26.82
CA ASP A 926 -38.24 -21.55 -26.38
C ASP A 926 -36.85 -21.96 -26.89
N ASN A 927 -36.03 -22.52 -25.99
CA ASN A 927 -34.76 -23.14 -26.40
C ASN A 927 -35.01 -24.47 -27.11
N VAL A 928 -36.08 -25.18 -26.76
CA VAL A 928 -36.44 -26.46 -27.36
C VAL A 928 -36.73 -26.25 -28.84
N ASP A 929 -37.52 -25.24 -29.21
CA ASP A 929 -37.79 -24.92 -30.62
C ASP A 929 -36.53 -24.63 -31.45
N TRP A 930 -35.51 -24.01 -30.85
CA TRP A 930 -34.23 -23.73 -31.52
C TRP A 930 -33.36 -24.98 -31.64
N TYR A 931 -33.23 -25.75 -30.56
CA TYR A 931 -32.49 -27.02 -30.55
C TYR A 931 -33.14 -28.04 -31.48
N ASP A 932 -34.45 -28.23 -31.40
CA ASP A 932 -35.22 -29.14 -32.26
C ASP A 932 -35.12 -28.74 -33.73
N HIS A 933 -35.09 -27.43 -34.03
CA HIS A 933 -34.88 -26.96 -35.39
C HIS A 933 -33.46 -27.31 -35.90
N ILE A 934 -32.43 -27.13 -35.09
CA ILE A 934 -31.04 -27.47 -35.44
C ILE A 934 -30.84 -28.99 -35.59
N GLU A 935 -31.49 -29.78 -34.73
CA GLU A 935 -31.42 -31.25 -34.75
C GLU A 935 -32.35 -31.89 -35.79
N ALA A 936 -33.22 -31.12 -36.45
CA ALA A 936 -34.14 -31.63 -37.45
C ALA A 936 -33.40 -32.26 -38.65
N PRO A 937 -33.87 -33.40 -39.19
CA PRO A 937 -33.23 -34.14 -40.29
C PRO A 937 -33.23 -33.41 -41.64
N ILE A 938 -33.69 -32.16 -41.67
CA ILE A 938 -33.72 -31.27 -42.84
C ILE A 938 -32.33 -30.66 -43.11
N HIS A 939 -31.39 -30.78 -42.15
CA HIS A 939 -30.01 -30.31 -42.26
C HIS A 939 -29.06 -31.48 -42.65
N PRO A 940 -28.06 -31.26 -43.53
CA PRO A 940 -27.12 -32.31 -43.94
C PRO A 940 -26.38 -32.88 -42.71
N SER A 941 -26.38 -34.21 -42.58
CA SER A 941 -25.92 -34.95 -41.38
C SER A 941 -24.48 -34.59 -40.94
N PRO A 942 -24.21 -34.43 -39.64
CA PRO A 942 -22.92 -34.03 -39.09
C PRO A 942 -21.97 -35.23 -39.00
N VAL A 943 -21.45 -35.72 -40.13
CA VAL A 943 -20.30 -36.63 -40.14
C VAL A 943 -19.04 -35.81 -40.39
N GLY A 944 -18.45 -35.22 -39.34
CA GLY A 944 -17.12 -34.59 -39.51
C GLY A 944 -16.61 -33.60 -38.45
N LEU A 945 -17.41 -33.12 -37.49
CA LEU A 945 -16.98 -32.05 -36.57
C LEU A 945 -16.97 -32.48 -35.09
N LYS A 946 -16.38 -33.65 -34.80
CA LYS A 946 -15.90 -33.97 -33.44
C LYS A 946 -14.41 -33.68 -33.37
N GLY A 947 -14.05 -32.41 -33.26
CA GLY A 947 -12.65 -32.05 -33.11
C GLY A 947 -12.34 -30.58 -33.30
N GLN A 948 -13.10 -29.70 -32.66
CA GLN A 948 -12.70 -28.34 -32.24
C GLN A 948 -13.95 -27.60 -31.72
N LEU A 949 -14.23 -27.78 -30.43
CA LEU A 949 -14.96 -26.82 -29.61
C LEU A 949 -14.17 -26.68 -28.29
#